data_AF-A0A7Y1BF24-F1
#
_entry.id   AF-A0A7Y1BF24-F1
#
_cell.length_a   1.000
_cell.length_b   1.000
_cell.length_c   1.000
_cell.angle_alpha   90.00
_cell.angle_beta   90.00
_cell.angle_gamma   90.00
#
_symmetry.space_group_name_H-M   'P 1'
#
loop_
_entity.id
_entity.type
_entity.pdbx_description
1 polymer ?
#
loop_
_entity_poly.entity_id
_entity_poly.type
_entity_poly.pdbx_seq_one_letter_code
_entity_poly.pdbx_strand_id
1 'polypeptide(L)'
;MSVWVTWPALTKLGTLGVVSGLLVLAVERQALFENNLFDVENYAGYNANITCDARSQAARTEDGTCNILSNPAEGSVYRRFGRNVNPAVTQGETTTLLSPNPREVSNSLMARDEFKPAPSLNFIAAAWIQFMVHDWFDHGPNADADPIQFPLPPGDVLGSGSMSVKRTQPDPTRSSSDAGKPQTYRNHNTHWWDGSQLYGSSKETNDKVRSFVDGKLKVNANGTLPTELLSGKPVTGFNENWWVGLSMLHQLFTLEHNAIASKLKQKYPAQSDQWLYDRARLINSALMAKIHTVEWTPAVIANPITERAMYSNWWGLLGQGGPRDDFQAEVRMLQADLARSDSFVKRILGFDPNVAPGVGNSAIDHALTGIVGSTAPNNYGVPFTLTEEFVAVYRMHPLMRDNVQVYDIGSNQVARTIALQNTRDRDAENLLNDERPERLWYSFGITNPGSLTLNNYPNFLRNLSMPLVGDIDLAAIDVLRDRERGVPRYNEFRRQIGLNPITKFEDLTKDAATLAELKRLYNNDIEKIDTLVGQLAETVRPEGFAFGETAFQIFIMNASRRLMADRFYTKDYRPEVYTQEGIDWVEHTTMVDVLRRHNPQLQASLAGVENAFKPWGLNIPADYESWPGANKQENLWVNGALRTQYAADKLPALQPVNVGGLIGSILWNKVKVRSDVAPAGYEKPIHPHGVMAKVKFVAVPNNPYSGLFQGSDSGLLRLSVTGDPADRGFAPGLAWKAFVDGKPSENVSALYTLSGQGANHNFFANELSQYVVPEANDTLGTTILFSAVSLKPTLLLLNDLAEVTQAGAAVAKPKAPTQIYFVPRTELRNRFASTAHDFRTDLLTLNAGTKVYDVYATSMEIKSSIIPSISRNYAAQRRNSAVKIGEMELTSAFIASTFGDSGVFFKHQRNEDK
;
A
#
# COMPACT_ATOMS: atom_id res chain seq x y z
N MET A 1 -5.79 -0.10 34.51
CA MET A 1 -6.47 -0.86 33.45
C MET A 1 -6.37 -0.05 32.17
N SER A 2 -6.12 -0.69 31.04
CA SER A 2 -5.86 -0.03 29.75
C SER A 2 -7.09 0.74 29.27
N VAL A 3 -6.89 1.91 28.66
CA VAL A 3 -7.91 2.68 27.95
C VAL A 3 -8.39 1.95 26.68
N TRP A 4 -7.74 0.85 26.31
CA TRP A 4 -7.83 0.16 25.01
C TRP A 4 -8.36 -1.27 25.10
N VAL A 5 -9.13 -1.69 24.08
CA VAL A 5 -9.56 -3.07 23.83
C VAL A 5 -8.42 -4.09 23.90
N THR A 6 -8.69 -5.20 24.57
CA THR A 6 -7.76 -6.33 24.75
C THR A 6 -7.82 -7.36 23.63
N TRP A 7 -8.90 -7.38 22.85
CA TRP A 7 -9.12 -8.36 21.78
C TRP A 7 -7.99 -8.41 20.73
N PRO A 8 -7.30 -7.31 20.36
CA PRO A 8 -6.23 -7.40 19.35
C PRO A 8 -5.03 -8.24 19.80
N ALA A 9 -4.82 -8.37 21.11
CA ALA A 9 -3.77 -9.22 21.67
C ALA A 9 -4.09 -10.71 21.54
N LEU A 10 -5.34 -11.09 21.25
CA LEU A 10 -5.75 -12.47 21.04
C LEU A 10 -5.11 -13.11 19.81
N THR A 11 -4.61 -12.31 18.86
CA THR A 11 -3.81 -12.78 17.72
C THR A 11 -2.62 -13.65 18.14
N LYS A 12 -2.05 -13.40 19.32
CA LYS A 12 -0.94 -14.19 19.89
C LYS A 12 -1.33 -15.63 20.26
N LEU A 13 -2.63 -15.94 20.29
CA LEU A 13 -3.17 -17.25 20.61
C LEU A 13 -3.52 -18.06 19.34
N GLY A 14 -3.05 -17.62 18.18
CA GLY A 14 -3.28 -18.28 16.89
C GLY A 14 -4.72 -18.14 16.41
N THR A 15 -5.15 -19.06 15.53
CA THR A 15 -6.45 -19.00 14.84
C THR A 15 -7.66 -18.88 15.77
N LEU A 16 -7.72 -19.65 16.86
CA LEU A 16 -8.84 -19.57 17.81
C LEU A 16 -8.90 -18.22 18.55
N GLY A 17 -7.74 -17.59 18.78
CA GLY A 17 -7.68 -16.23 19.33
C GLY A 17 -8.18 -15.17 18.35
N VAL A 18 -7.84 -15.32 17.07
CA VAL A 18 -8.35 -14.46 15.99
C VAL A 18 -9.88 -14.55 15.90
N VAL A 19 -10.43 -15.76 15.88
CA VAL A 19 -11.88 -15.99 15.85
C VAL A 19 -12.57 -15.43 17.11
N SER A 20 -11.95 -15.58 18.29
CA SER A 20 -12.48 -14.97 19.52
C SER A 20 -12.56 -13.45 19.41
N GLY A 21 -11.55 -12.80 18.83
CA GLY A 21 -11.56 -11.36 18.58
C GLY A 21 -12.64 -10.91 17.60
N LEU A 22 -12.92 -11.70 16.55
CA LEU A 22 -14.04 -11.44 15.64
C LEU A 22 -15.39 -11.44 16.36
N LEU A 23 -15.59 -12.39 17.27
CA LEU A 23 -16.83 -12.47 18.07
C LEU A 23 -16.98 -11.26 18.99
N VAL A 24 -15.88 -10.79 19.61
CA VAL A 24 -15.89 -9.54 20.41
C VAL A 24 -16.34 -8.36 19.55
N LEU A 25 -15.74 -8.18 18.36
CA LEU A 25 -16.11 -7.11 17.44
C LEU A 25 -17.57 -7.18 16.99
N ALA A 26 -18.10 -8.40 16.77
CA ALA A 26 -19.50 -8.58 16.42
C ALA A 26 -20.45 -8.13 17.55
N VAL A 27 -20.11 -8.43 18.80
CA VAL A 27 -20.88 -8.00 19.99
C VAL A 27 -20.79 -6.48 20.17
N GLU A 28 -19.58 -5.90 20.09
CA GLU A 28 -19.38 -4.45 20.19
C GLU A 28 -20.22 -3.72 19.12
N ARG A 29 -20.16 -4.18 17.86
CA ARG A 29 -20.93 -3.59 16.77
C ARG A 29 -22.44 -3.71 17.00
N GLN A 30 -22.92 -4.85 17.49
CA GLN A 30 -24.35 -5.04 17.79
C GLN A 30 -24.81 -4.08 18.89
N ALA A 31 -24.04 -3.94 19.97
CA ALA A 31 -24.34 -3.00 21.04
C ALA A 31 -24.38 -1.55 20.53
N LEU A 32 -23.47 -1.17 19.63
CA LEU A 32 -23.51 0.15 19.00
C LEU A 32 -24.76 0.34 18.13
N PHE A 33 -25.17 -0.65 17.33
CA PHE A 33 -26.40 -0.51 16.54
C PHE A 33 -27.66 -0.33 17.41
N GLU A 34 -27.71 -0.98 18.56
CA GLU A 34 -28.86 -0.87 19.48
C GLU A 34 -28.90 0.47 20.21
N ASN A 35 -27.75 1.05 20.52
CA ASN A 35 -27.66 2.19 21.45
C ASN A 35 -27.18 3.50 20.82
N ASN A 36 -26.66 3.48 19.59
CA ASN A 36 -25.91 4.58 18.98
C ASN A 36 -26.41 4.96 17.58
N LEU A 37 -27.71 4.79 17.31
CA LEU A 37 -28.34 5.24 16.07
C LEU A 37 -29.53 6.14 16.40
N PHE A 38 -29.41 7.43 16.08
CA PHE A 38 -30.46 8.41 16.38
C PHE A 38 -30.88 9.17 15.11
N ASP A 39 -32.17 9.05 14.77
CA ASP A 39 -32.79 9.82 13.71
C ASP A 39 -33.13 11.23 14.19
N VAL A 40 -32.94 12.20 13.30
CA VAL A 40 -33.25 13.62 13.52
C VAL A 40 -34.07 14.23 12.39
N GLU A 41 -34.55 13.41 11.45
CA GLU A 41 -35.26 13.85 10.24
C GLU A 41 -36.78 13.59 10.32
N ASN A 42 -37.54 14.34 9.52
CA ASN A 42 -38.97 14.08 9.32
C ASN A 42 -39.26 13.58 7.89
N TYR A 43 -39.07 12.28 7.67
CA TYR A 43 -39.20 11.66 6.34
C TYR A 43 -40.61 11.75 5.73
N ALA A 44 -41.67 11.73 6.55
CA ALA A 44 -43.05 11.67 6.07
C ALA A 44 -43.40 12.83 5.13
N GLY A 45 -42.94 14.04 5.46
CA GLY A 45 -43.19 15.23 4.63
C GLY A 45 -42.46 15.20 3.28
N TYR A 46 -41.31 14.55 3.20
CA TYR A 46 -40.51 14.46 1.99
C TYR A 46 -40.96 13.33 1.06
N ASN A 47 -41.29 12.17 1.64
CA ASN A 47 -41.73 11.01 0.89
C ASN A 47 -42.98 11.29 0.06
N ALA A 48 -43.86 12.18 0.52
CA ALA A 48 -45.08 12.57 -0.18
C ALA A 48 -44.83 13.16 -1.58
N ASN A 49 -43.63 13.71 -1.83
CA ASN A 49 -43.28 14.37 -3.09
C ASN A 49 -42.35 13.52 -3.98
N ILE A 50 -42.02 12.30 -3.58
CA ILE A 50 -41.07 11.44 -4.31
C ILE A 50 -41.83 10.26 -4.92
N THR A 51 -41.69 10.10 -6.24
CA THR A 51 -42.28 8.98 -6.98
C THR A 51 -41.17 8.06 -7.49
N CYS A 52 -41.16 6.81 -7.05
CA CYS A 52 -40.22 5.81 -7.54
C CYS A 52 -40.75 5.16 -8.82
N ASP A 53 -40.09 5.48 -9.94
CA ASP A 53 -40.43 4.96 -11.26
C ASP A 53 -39.78 3.60 -11.56
N ALA A 54 -40.02 3.06 -12.76
CA ALA A 54 -39.45 1.78 -13.18
C ALA A 54 -37.91 1.78 -13.26
N ARG A 55 -37.28 2.91 -13.61
CA ARG A 55 -35.80 3.02 -13.65
C ARG A 55 -35.23 2.93 -12.24
N SER A 56 -35.82 3.66 -11.29
CA SER A 56 -35.41 3.69 -9.90
C SER A 56 -35.49 2.33 -9.23
N GLN A 57 -36.15 1.31 -9.79
CA GLN A 57 -36.14 -0.04 -9.22
C GLN A 57 -34.83 -0.81 -9.48
N ALA A 58 -34.05 -0.41 -10.48
CA ALA A 58 -32.85 -1.14 -10.91
C ALA A 58 -31.65 -0.21 -11.19
N ALA A 59 -31.71 1.05 -10.76
CA ALA A 59 -30.66 2.03 -10.96
C ALA A 59 -30.56 2.99 -9.77
N ARG A 60 -29.35 3.46 -9.49
CA ARG A 60 -29.12 4.55 -8.52
C ARG A 60 -29.55 5.87 -9.15
N THR A 61 -30.51 6.54 -8.53
CA THR A 61 -30.96 7.89 -8.90
C THR A 61 -29.84 8.91 -8.66
N GLU A 62 -29.91 10.05 -9.32
CA GLU A 62 -28.86 11.07 -9.25
C GLU A 62 -28.81 11.76 -7.88
N ASP A 63 -29.93 11.86 -7.17
CA ASP A 63 -30.06 12.51 -5.86
C ASP A 63 -30.16 11.53 -4.67
N GLY A 64 -29.99 10.23 -4.94
CA GLY A 64 -30.03 9.16 -3.94
C GLY A 64 -31.43 8.77 -3.46
N THR A 65 -32.50 9.33 -4.04
CA THR A 65 -33.89 8.94 -3.72
C THR A 65 -34.21 7.51 -4.18
N CYS A 66 -35.28 6.93 -3.63
CA CYS A 66 -35.81 5.64 -4.03
C CYS A 66 -34.84 4.46 -3.84
N ASN A 67 -33.80 4.59 -3.01
CA ASN A 67 -33.03 3.43 -2.55
C ASN A 67 -33.92 2.54 -1.67
N ILE A 68 -34.45 3.07 -0.57
CA ILE A 68 -35.46 2.36 0.22
C ILE A 68 -36.85 2.73 -0.31
N LEU A 69 -37.49 1.81 -1.04
CA LEU A 69 -38.77 2.08 -1.72
C LEU A 69 -39.92 2.48 -0.79
N SER A 70 -39.93 1.98 0.45
CA SER A 70 -40.92 2.34 1.48
C SER A 70 -40.61 3.68 2.18
N ASN A 71 -39.38 4.18 2.05
CA ASN A 71 -38.92 5.45 2.61
C ASN A 71 -38.05 6.18 1.57
N PRO A 72 -38.65 6.66 0.47
CA PRO A 72 -37.91 7.05 -0.72
C PRO A 72 -36.97 8.25 -0.55
N ALA A 73 -37.10 9.05 0.51
CA ALA A 73 -36.15 10.11 0.84
C ALA A 73 -34.93 9.63 1.67
N GLU A 74 -34.90 8.39 2.15
CA GLU A 74 -33.81 7.84 2.97
C GLU A 74 -32.46 7.95 2.24
N GLY A 75 -31.45 8.47 2.94
CA GLY A 75 -30.09 8.64 2.43
C GLY A 75 -29.92 9.60 1.23
N SER A 76 -30.99 10.23 0.75
CA SER A 76 -30.92 11.20 -0.36
C SER A 76 -30.18 12.49 0.02
N VAL A 77 -29.81 13.27 -0.98
CA VAL A 77 -29.24 14.60 -0.78
C VAL A 77 -30.19 15.51 0.01
N TYR A 78 -29.64 16.44 0.78
CA TYR A 78 -30.35 17.36 1.67
C TYR A 78 -31.11 16.70 2.81
N ARG A 79 -30.80 15.44 3.16
CA ARG A 79 -31.21 14.85 4.45
C ARG A 79 -30.25 15.26 5.56
N ARG A 80 -30.81 15.46 6.75
CA ARG A 80 -30.02 15.80 7.94
C ARG A 80 -28.94 14.74 8.21
N PHE A 81 -27.80 15.17 8.73
CA PHE A 81 -26.86 14.24 9.36
C PHE A 81 -27.51 13.63 10.60
N GLY A 82 -27.45 12.31 10.72
CA GLY A 82 -27.87 11.59 11.92
C GLY A 82 -26.91 11.80 13.09
N ARG A 83 -27.15 11.10 14.21
CA ARG A 83 -26.25 11.09 15.36
C ARG A 83 -25.90 9.67 15.80
N ASN A 84 -24.67 9.50 16.28
CA ASN A 84 -24.21 8.28 16.96
C ASN A 84 -24.11 8.42 18.48
N VAL A 85 -24.41 9.60 19.00
CA VAL A 85 -24.43 9.89 20.44
C VAL A 85 -25.80 10.43 20.81
N ASN A 86 -26.16 10.35 22.09
CA ASN A 86 -27.48 10.77 22.54
C ASN A 86 -27.74 12.25 22.17
N PRO A 87 -28.83 12.57 21.44
CA PRO A 87 -29.14 13.94 21.03
C PRO A 87 -29.17 14.94 22.20
N ALA A 88 -29.47 14.50 23.43
CA ALA A 88 -29.45 15.35 24.63
C ALA A 88 -28.09 16.01 24.90
N VAL A 89 -26.98 15.41 24.45
CA VAL A 89 -25.62 15.94 24.62
C VAL A 89 -25.05 16.57 23.34
N THR A 90 -25.87 16.78 22.31
CA THR A 90 -25.44 17.29 20.99
C THR A 90 -25.70 18.78 20.77
N GLN A 91 -25.84 19.55 21.85
CA GLN A 91 -26.00 20.99 21.76
C GLN A 91 -24.68 21.64 21.35
N GLY A 92 -24.71 22.44 20.27
CA GLY A 92 -23.55 23.22 19.84
C GLY A 92 -23.10 24.19 20.93
N GLU A 93 -21.79 24.32 21.09
CA GLU A 93 -21.21 25.18 22.12
C GLU A 93 -21.49 26.67 21.83
N THR A 94 -21.83 27.41 22.88
CA THR A 94 -22.04 28.87 22.82
C THR A 94 -20.96 29.59 23.62
N THR A 95 -21.02 29.49 24.95
CA THR A 95 -20.09 30.18 25.87
C THR A 95 -18.69 29.58 25.87
N THR A 96 -18.55 28.27 25.64
CA THR A 96 -17.28 27.54 25.65
C THR A 96 -16.66 27.36 24.28
N LEU A 97 -17.32 27.81 23.21
CA LEU A 97 -16.94 27.61 21.82
C LEU A 97 -15.48 28.00 21.53
N LEU A 98 -14.99 29.07 22.17
CA LEU A 98 -13.64 29.61 21.98
C LEU A 98 -12.67 29.23 23.11
N SER A 99 -13.03 28.28 23.97
CA SER A 99 -12.25 27.88 25.14
C SER A 99 -11.85 26.39 25.08
N PRO A 100 -10.55 26.06 24.95
CA PRO A 100 -9.44 26.97 24.68
C PRO A 100 -9.50 27.57 23.27
N ASN A 101 -8.69 28.61 23.03
CA ASN A 101 -8.60 29.28 21.73
C ASN A 101 -8.24 28.25 20.63
N PRO A 102 -9.05 28.09 19.57
CA PRO A 102 -8.80 27.11 18.52
C PRO A 102 -7.44 27.26 17.80
N ARG A 103 -6.98 28.49 17.57
CA ARG A 103 -5.65 28.74 16.98
C ARG A 103 -4.53 28.31 17.93
N GLU A 104 -4.72 28.50 19.23
CA GLU A 104 -3.73 28.08 20.22
C GLU A 104 -3.63 26.55 20.32
N VAL A 105 -4.75 25.84 20.18
CA VAL A 105 -4.78 24.37 20.03
C VAL A 105 -4.05 23.95 18.76
N SER A 106 -4.34 24.60 17.61
CA SER A 106 -3.65 24.36 16.34
C SER A 106 -2.13 24.56 16.47
N ASN A 107 -1.70 25.65 17.11
CA ASN A 107 -0.29 25.99 17.27
C ASN A 107 0.48 25.08 18.20
N SER A 108 -0.12 24.66 19.32
CA SER A 108 0.63 23.99 20.39
C SER A 108 0.50 22.46 20.35
N LEU A 109 -0.55 21.91 19.74
CA LEU A 109 -0.82 20.47 19.75
C LEU A 109 -0.93 19.84 18.35
N MET A 110 -1.26 20.62 17.32
CA MET A 110 -1.49 20.07 15.98
C MET A 110 -0.29 20.26 15.05
N ALA A 111 0.40 21.40 15.17
CA ALA A 111 1.53 21.81 14.35
C ALA A 111 2.53 20.68 14.02
N ARG A 112 2.78 20.42 12.73
CA ARG A 112 3.86 19.51 12.33
C ARG A 112 5.21 20.19 12.54
N ASP A 113 6.01 19.62 13.43
CA ASP A 113 7.42 20.01 13.61
C ASP A 113 8.31 19.14 12.70
N GLU A 114 8.17 17.83 12.85
CA GLU A 114 8.81 16.81 12.02
C GLU A 114 7.71 15.95 11.37
N PHE A 115 7.90 15.59 10.11
CA PHE A 115 6.99 14.68 9.42
C PHE A 115 7.07 13.29 10.05
N LYS A 116 5.98 12.85 10.68
CA LYS A 116 5.86 11.49 11.24
C LYS A 116 5.15 10.60 10.21
N PRO A 117 5.82 9.64 9.54
CA PRO A 117 5.18 8.80 8.53
C PRO A 117 4.22 7.77 9.16
N ALA A 118 3.20 7.35 8.42
CA ALA A 118 2.42 6.15 8.68
C ALA A 118 3.01 4.96 7.88
N PRO A 119 3.86 4.11 8.48
CA PRO A 119 4.66 3.13 7.74
C PRO A 119 3.85 1.98 7.15
N SER A 120 2.66 1.69 7.67
CA SER A 120 1.77 0.64 7.13
C SER A 120 1.05 1.05 5.85
N LEU A 121 1.07 2.33 5.49
CA LEU A 121 0.31 2.92 4.39
C LEU A 121 1.24 3.59 3.38
N ASN A 122 0.80 3.65 2.14
CA ASN A 122 1.35 4.54 1.13
C ASN A 122 0.48 5.79 0.92
N PHE A 123 0.96 6.76 0.14
CA PHE A 123 0.30 8.05 0.00
C PHE A 123 -0.96 7.99 -0.88
N ILE A 124 -1.16 6.90 -1.64
CA ILE A 124 -2.43 6.62 -2.31
C ILE A 124 -3.56 6.51 -1.29
N ALA A 125 -3.31 5.94 -0.11
CA ALA A 125 -4.31 5.79 0.94
C ALA A 125 -4.87 7.14 1.43
N ALA A 126 -4.05 8.20 1.45
CA ALA A 126 -4.47 9.55 1.83
C ALA A 126 -5.35 10.20 0.75
N ALA A 127 -4.98 10.05 -0.53
CA ALA A 127 -5.81 10.52 -1.64
C ALA A 127 -7.15 9.77 -1.68
N TRP A 128 -7.11 8.44 -1.47
CA TRP A 128 -8.30 7.59 -1.47
C TRP A 128 -9.33 8.03 -0.44
N ILE A 129 -8.90 8.32 0.80
CA ILE A 129 -9.85 8.64 1.84
C ILE A 129 -10.55 9.98 1.61
N GLN A 130 -9.85 10.98 1.06
CA GLN A 130 -10.50 12.22 0.65
C GLN A 130 -11.44 12.02 -0.55
N PHE A 131 -11.03 11.19 -1.52
CA PHE A 131 -11.88 10.80 -2.65
C PHE A 131 -13.18 10.11 -2.21
N MET A 132 -13.14 9.30 -1.15
CA MET A 132 -14.35 8.72 -0.54
C MET A 132 -15.18 9.74 0.24
N VAL A 133 -14.54 10.66 0.97
CA VAL A 133 -15.27 11.76 1.65
C VAL A 133 -16.09 12.60 0.67
N HIS A 134 -15.55 12.85 -0.54
CA HIS A 134 -16.27 13.52 -1.63
C HIS A 134 -17.48 12.73 -2.15
N ASP A 135 -17.61 11.43 -1.83
CA ASP A 135 -18.80 10.63 -2.13
C ASP A 135 -19.85 10.71 -1.01
N TRP A 136 -19.38 10.93 0.22
CA TRP A 136 -20.19 10.66 1.39
C TRP A 136 -20.86 11.89 1.95
N PHE A 137 -20.12 12.99 2.13
CA PHE A 137 -20.65 14.12 2.85
C PHE A 137 -20.06 15.47 2.46
N ASP A 138 -20.94 16.45 2.51
CA ASP A 138 -20.62 17.87 2.46
C ASP A 138 -21.65 18.64 3.30
N HIS A 139 -21.19 19.59 4.10
CA HIS A 139 -22.07 20.48 4.87
C HIS A 139 -22.56 21.67 4.02
N GLY A 140 -22.07 21.80 2.79
CA GLY A 140 -22.44 22.85 1.85
C GLY A 140 -21.85 24.21 2.21
N PRO A 141 -22.34 25.28 1.55
CA PRO A 141 -21.87 26.63 1.80
C PRO A 141 -22.08 27.06 3.26
N ASN A 142 -21.06 27.71 3.82
CA ASN A 142 -21.14 28.31 5.16
C ASN A 142 -22.01 29.57 5.15
N ALA A 143 -22.60 29.91 6.29
CA ALA A 143 -23.40 31.12 6.46
C ALA A 143 -22.55 32.40 6.38
N ASP A 144 -23.02 33.39 5.61
CA ASP A 144 -22.31 34.67 5.43
C ASP A 144 -22.42 35.61 6.64
N ALA A 145 -23.50 35.51 7.41
CA ALA A 145 -23.75 36.32 8.60
C ALA A 145 -23.11 35.71 9.86
N ASP A 146 -22.76 36.58 10.81
CA ASP A 146 -22.23 36.21 12.13
C ASP A 146 -21.04 35.22 12.10
N PRO A 147 -19.91 35.57 11.45
CA PRO A 147 -18.73 34.71 11.48
C PRO A 147 -18.15 34.61 12.90
N ILE A 148 -17.64 33.43 13.23
CA ILE A 148 -16.94 33.17 14.50
C ILE A 148 -15.59 33.89 14.46
N GLN A 149 -15.40 34.85 15.38
CA GLN A 149 -14.15 35.60 15.54
C GLN A 149 -13.39 35.11 16.78
N PHE A 150 -12.08 34.91 16.67
CA PHE A 150 -11.22 34.60 17.81
C PHE A 150 -9.82 35.21 17.63
N PRO A 151 -9.17 35.66 18.71
CA PRO A 151 -7.90 36.37 18.60
C PRO A 151 -6.77 35.44 18.15
N LEU A 152 -5.82 35.98 17.37
CA LEU A 152 -4.54 35.35 17.13
C LEU A 152 -3.70 35.39 18.42
N PRO A 153 -3.05 34.28 18.83
CA PRO A 153 -2.14 34.28 19.97
C PRO A 153 -0.97 35.26 19.79
N PRO A 154 -0.37 35.78 20.87
CA PRO A 154 0.82 36.63 20.77
C PRO A 154 1.97 35.91 20.02
N GLY A 155 2.54 36.59 19.02
CA GLY A 155 3.65 36.05 18.22
C GLY A 155 3.25 35.05 17.14
N ASP A 156 1.96 34.95 16.80
CA ASP A 156 1.49 34.07 15.72
C ASP A 156 2.13 34.41 14.37
N VAL A 157 2.35 33.39 13.54
CA VAL A 157 2.92 33.53 12.19
C VAL A 157 2.04 34.35 11.25
N LEU A 158 0.74 34.45 11.53
CA LEU A 158 -0.21 35.31 10.80
C LEU A 158 -0.23 36.76 11.33
N GLY A 159 0.61 37.09 12.33
CA GLY A 159 0.72 38.41 12.92
C GLY A 159 -0.23 38.64 14.10
N SER A 160 -0.71 39.88 14.26
CA SER A 160 -1.64 40.29 15.33
C SER A 160 -3.04 40.51 14.78
N GLY A 161 -4.08 40.18 15.55
CA GLY A 161 -5.47 40.44 15.15
C GLY A 161 -6.41 39.31 15.57
N SER A 162 -7.40 39.02 14.73
CA SER A 162 -8.34 37.91 14.90
C SER A 162 -8.47 37.09 13.63
N MET A 163 -8.77 35.80 13.79
CA MET A 163 -9.23 34.94 12.71
C MET A 163 -10.76 34.98 12.63
N SER A 164 -11.27 34.80 11.41
CA SER A 164 -12.69 34.82 11.08
C SER A 164 -13.09 33.52 10.38
N VAL A 165 -14.01 32.76 10.97
CA VAL A 165 -14.53 31.52 10.39
C VAL A 165 -16.04 31.63 10.22
N LYS A 166 -16.53 31.55 8.97
CA LYS A 166 -17.96 31.53 8.68
C LYS A 166 -18.64 30.33 9.36
N ARG A 167 -19.88 30.48 9.84
CA ARG A 167 -20.60 29.40 10.52
C ARG A 167 -21.07 28.31 9.58
N THR A 168 -21.23 27.09 10.08
CA THR A 168 -21.93 26.05 9.32
C THR A 168 -23.38 26.48 9.13
N GLN A 169 -23.91 26.43 7.90
CA GLN A 169 -25.28 26.85 7.63
C GLN A 169 -26.28 25.94 8.39
N PRO A 170 -27.06 26.47 9.35
CA PRO A 170 -28.08 25.68 10.03
C PRO A 170 -29.13 25.18 9.03
N ASP A 171 -29.73 24.01 9.30
CA ASP A 171 -30.77 23.44 8.47
C ASP A 171 -31.94 24.43 8.28
N PRO A 172 -32.16 24.94 7.05
CA PRO A 172 -33.21 25.93 6.77
C PRO A 172 -34.61 25.32 6.75
N THR A 173 -34.75 24.00 6.81
CA THR A 173 -36.04 23.28 6.77
C THR A 173 -36.60 22.96 8.15
N ARG A 174 -35.91 23.37 9.23
CA ARG A 174 -36.41 23.21 10.60
C ARG A 174 -37.77 23.88 10.78
N SER A 175 -38.66 23.21 11.50
CA SER A 175 -40.00 23.72 11.79
C SER A 175 -40.23 23.92 13.29
N SER A 176 -41.41 24.39 13.69
CA SER A 176 -41.77 24.52 15.11
C SER A 176 -41.71 23.18 15.87
N SER A 177 -41.79 22.04 15.19
CA SER A 177 -41.61 20.71 15.81
C SER A 177 -40.17 20.43 16.27
N ASP A 178 -39.21 21.24 15.81
CA ASP A 178 -37.80 21.17 16.20
C ASP A 178 -37.44 22.16 17.31
N ALA A 179 -38.42 22.87 17.86
CA ALA A 179 -38.20 23.79 18.98
C ALA A 179 -37.60 23.06 20.19
N GLY A 180 -36.54 23.62 20.77
CA GLY A 180 -35.82 23.04 21.91
C GLY A 180 -34.90 21.85 21.59
N LYS A 181 -34.90 21.34 20.34
CA LYS A 181 -33.97 20.30 19.90
C LYS A 181 -32.64 20.90 19.45
N PRO A 182 -31.51 20.15 19.55
CA PRO A 182 -30.23 20.58 19.01
C PRO A 182 -30.31 21.03 17.54
N GLN A 183 -29.41 21.93 17.15
CA GLN A 183 -29.29 22.38 15.78
C GLN A 183 -28.89 21.20 14.86
N THR A 184 -29.47 21.17 13.67
CA THR A 184 -29.25 20.13 12.66
C THR A 184 -28.65 20.76 11.41
N TYR A 185 -27.95 19.94 10.64
CA TYR A 185 -27.29 20.33 9.39
C TYR A 185 -27.62 19.30 8.31
N ARG A 186 -27.72 19.75 7.06
CA ARG A 186 -28.05 18.88 5.93
C ARG A 186 -26.78 18.43 5.22
N ASN A 187 -26.78 17.20 4.74
CA ASN A 187 -25.78 16.74 3.81
C ASN A 187 -26.10 17.26 2.41
N HIS A 188 -25.18 17.97 1.78
CA HIS A 188 -25.27 18.45 0.39
C HIS A 188 -24.80 17.38 -0.61
N ASN A 189 -24.37 16.23 -0.10
CA ASN A 189 -24.16 15.01 -0.87
C ASN A 189 -25.23 13.95 -0.53
N THR A 190 -25.31 12.90 -1.34
CA THR A 190 -26.01 11.66 -0.99
C THR A 190 -25.30 10.96 0.16
N HIS A 191 -26.03 10.40 1.11
CA HIS A 191 -25.44 9.60 2.19
C HIS A 191 -25.02 8.21 1.72
N TRP A 192 -25.57 7.76 0.59
CA TRP A 192 -25.26 6.47 -0.02
C TRP A 192 -23.82 6.41 -0.54
N TRP A 193 -23.29 5.19 -0.60
CA TRP A 193 -22.03 4.93 -1.27
C TRP A 193 -22.31 4.68 -2.76
N ASP A 194 -22.45 5.75 -3.54
CA ASP A 194 -23.01 5.68 -4.90
C ASP A 194 -22.14 6.29 -6.01
N GLY A 195 -20.90 6.63 -5.66
CA GLY A 195 -19.93 7.20 -6.59
C GLY A 195 -20.21 8.67 -6.91
N SER A 196 -20.96 9.38 -6.07
CA SER A 196 -21.37 10.78 -6.27
C SER A 196 -20.19 11.73 -6.49
N GLN A 197 -18.98 11.40 -6.02
CA GLN A 197 -17.77 12.15 -6.34
C GLN A 197 -17.48 12.18 -7.86
N LEU A 198 -17.87 11.14 -8.58
CA LEU A 198 -17.79 11.07 -10.06
C LEU A 198 -19.08 11.53 -10.72
N TYR A 199 -20.23 11.08 -10.22
CA TYR A 199 -21.52 11.19 -10.90
C TYR A 199 -22.35 12.42 -10.50
N GLY A 200 -22.02 13.04 -9.36
CA GLY A 200 -22.77 14.14 -8.76
C GLY A 200 -24.02 13.68 -8.02
N SER A 201 -24.51 14.55 -7.14
CA SER A 201 -25.68 14.33 -6.27
C SER A 201 -26.94 15.03 -6.80
N SER A 202 -26.93 15.41 -8.08
CA SER A 202 -28.05 16.05 -8.77
C SER A 202 -28.06 15.68 -10.24
N LYS A 203 -29.24 15.74 -10.86
CA LYS A 203 -29.37 15.53 -12.31
C LYS A 203 -28.54 16.53 -13.13
N GLU A 204 -28.46 17.78 -12.70
CA GLU A 204 -27.71 18.81 -13.41
C GLU A 204 -26.21 18.48 -13.44
N THR A 205 -25.63 18.13 -12.30
CA THR A 205 -24.22 17.72 -12.22
C THR A 205 -23.98 16.44 -13.00
N ASN A 206 -24.91 15.48 -12.93
CA ASN A 206 -24.82 14.23 -13.66
C ASN A 206 -24.77 14.44 -15.19
N ASP A 207 -25.65 15.29 -15.71
CA ASP A 207 -25.72 15.60 -17.14
C ASP A 207 -24.43 16.32 -17.62
N LYS A 208 -23.75 17.07 -16.75
CA LYS A 208 -22.46 17.71 -17.05
C LYS A 208 -21.36 16.68 -17.29
N VAL A 209 -21.32 15.59 -16.52
CA VAL A 209 -20.25 14.57 -16.62
C VAL A 209 -20.53 13.49 -17.67
N ARG A 210 -21.79 13.26 -18.05
CA ARG A 210 -22.16 12.23 -19.04
C ARG A 210 -21.87 12.62 -20.48
N SER A 211 -21.40 11.65 -21.27
CA SER A 211 -21.23 11.80 -22.72
C SER A 211 -22.54 11.57 -23.49
N PHE A 212 -23.49 10.86 -22.90
CA PHE A 212 -24.71 10.36 -23.53
C PHE A 212 -24.47 9.46 -24.76
N VAL A 213 -23.28 8.85 -24.85
CA VAL A 213 -22.92 7.87 -25.87
C VAL A 213 -22.37 6.61 -25.20
N ASP A 214 -22.96 5.46 -25.54
CA ASP A 214 -22.55 4.12 -25.07
C ASP A 214 -22.43 3.98 -23.54
N GLY A 215 -23.19 4.78 -22.78
CA GLY A 215 -23.21 4.78 -21.33
C GLY A 215 -22.00 5.44 -20.68
N LYS A 216 -21.17 6.18 -21.43
CA LYS A 216 -19.86 6.68 -20.97
C LYS A 216 -19.94 8.05 -20.29
N LEU A 217 -18.94 8.33 -19.46
CA LEU A 217 -18.59 9.67 -18.98
C LEU A 217 -17.68 10.40 -19.96
N LYS A 218 -17.73 11.73 -19.95
CA LYS A 218 -16.91 12.60 -20.80
C LYS A 218 -15.43 12.48 -20.43
N VAL A 219 -14.61 12.27 -21.45
CA VAL A 219 -13.15 12.34 -21.39
C VAL A 219 -12.65 13.03 -22.67
N ASN A 220 -11.53 13.73 -22.58
CA ASN A 220 -10.85 14.28 -23.75
C ASN A 220 -10.23 13.14 -24.59
N ALA A 221 -9.83 13.43 -25.83
CA ALA A 221 -9.24 12.44 -26.73
C ALA A 221 -7.96 11.77 -26.19
N ASN A 222 -7.23 12.47 -25.31
CA ASN A 222 -6.04 11.96 -24.63
C ASN A 222 -6.35 11.22 -23.31
N GLY A 223 -7.63 11.00 -22.98
CA GLY A 223 -8.06 10.31 -21.76
C GLY A 223 -8.06 11.16 -20.48
N THR A 224 -7.76 12.46 -20.57
CA THR A 224 -7.87 13.41 -19.44
C THR A 224 -9.32 13.84 -19.22
N LEU A 225 -9.62 14.36 -18.03
CA LEU A 225 -10.93 14.91 -17.73
C LEU A 225 -11.08 16.31 -18.36
N PRO A 226 -12.26 16.68 -18.89
CA PRO A 226 -12.56 18.06 -19.26
C PRO A 226 -12.44 18.97 -18.03
N THR A 227 -11.94 20.19 -18.23
CA THR A 227 -11.75 21.16 -17.13
C THR A 227 -12.65 22.38 -17.27
N GLU A 228 -12.99 22.99 -16.15
CA GLU A 228 -13.68 24.28 -16.10
C GLU A 228 -12.75 25.40 -16.58
N LEU A 229 -13.29 26.32 -17.40
CA LEU A 229 -12.51 27.38 -18.05
C LEU A 229 -11.76 28.30 -17.06
N LEU A 230 -12.41 28.68 -15.96
CA LEU A 230 -11.87 29.64 -15.00
C LEU A 230 -11.03 28.97 -13.92
N SER A 231 -11.58 27.97 -13.23
CA SER A 231 -10.89 27.31 -12.12
C SER A 231 -9.77 26.37 -12.59
N GLY A 232 -9.87 25.83 -13.80
CA GLY A 232 -8.98 24.79 -14.32
C GLY A 232 -9.18 23.42 -13.65
N LYS A 233 -10.15 23.28 -12.75
CA LYS A 233 -10.48 22.00 -12.09
C LYS A 233 -11.25 21.08 -13.04
N PRO A 234 -11.18 19.76 -12.86
CA PRO A 234 -12.00 18.82 -13.61
C PRO A 234 -13.51 19.07 -13.45
N VAL A 235 -14.24 18.86 -14.54
CA VAL A 235 -15.70 18.72 -14.55
C VAL A 235 -16.03 17.29 -14.13
N THR A 236 -16.40 17.13 -12.86
CA THR A 236 -16.73 15.84 -12.21
C THR A 236 -17.91 16.03 -11.25
N GLY A 237 -18.37 14.97 -10.61
CA GLY A 237 -19.44 15.01 -9.61
C GLY A 237 -19.19 15.96 -8.43
N PHE A 238 -17.98 15.97 -7.89
CA PHE A 238 -17.57 16.86 -6.80
C PHE A 238 -16.14 17.35 -7.03
N ASN A 239 -15.90 18.68 -7.04
CA ASN A 239 -14.60 19.26 -7.35
C ASN A 239 -14.09 20.35 -6.37
N GLU A 240 -14.58 20.39 -5.13
CA GLU A 240 -14.08 21.33 -4.11
C GLU A 240 -12.79 20.83 -3.42
N ASN A 241 -12.02 21.74 -2.79
CA ASN A 241 -10.78 21.44 -2.05
C ASN A 241 -9.80 20.53 -2.81
N TRP A 242 -9.53 20.89 -4.07
CA TRP A 242 -8.92 20.03 -5.07
C TRP A 242 -7.39 19.98 -5.02
N TRP A 243 -6.80 18.80 -5.25
CA TRP A 243 -5.36 18.61 -5.43
C TRP A 243 -5.04 17.40 -6.32
N VAL A 244 -3.76 17.21 -6.68
CA VAL A 244 -3.34 16.17 -7.65
C VAL A 244 -3.77 14.75 -7.28
N GLY A 245 -3.80 14.39 -6.00
CA GLY A 245 -4.27 13.07 -5.56
C GLY A 245 -5.73 12.78 -5.95
N LEU A 246 -6.60 13.81 -5.89
CA LEU A 246 -7.99 13.70 -6.35
C LEU A 246 -8.07 13.63 -7.88
N SER A 247 -7.25 14.41 -8.57
CA SER A 247 -7.17 14.38 -10.04
C SER A 247 -6.84 12.98 -10.56
N MET A 248 -5.84 12.34 -9.93
CA MET A 248 -5.45 10.96 -10.23
C MET A 248 -6.61 9.97 -10.05
N LEU A 249 -7.31 10.01 -8.92
CA LEU A 249 -8.39 9.07 -8.61
C LEU A 249 -9.65 9.31 -9.46
N HIS A 250 -10.06 10.55 -9.65
CA HIS A 250 -11.22 10.88 -10.48
C HIS A 250 -10.97 10.50 -11.95
N GLN A 251 -9.77 10.74 -12.48
CA GLN A 251 -9.42 10.29 -13.83
C GLN A 251 -9.45 8.76 -13.91
N LEU A 252 -8.80 8.06 -12.97
CA LEU A 252 -8.73 6.59 -12.94
C LEU A 252 -10.11 5.95 -12.94
N PHE A 253 -11.01 6.38 -12.04
CA PHE A 253 -12.34 5.76 -11.93
C PHE A 253 -13.34 6.23 -12.99
N THR A 254 -13.09 7.36 -13.65
CA THR A 254 -13.82 7.74 -14.87
C THR A 254 -13.44 6.82 -16.04
N LEU A 255 -12.15 6.54 -16.21
CA LEU A 255 -11.67 5.57 -17.20
C LEU A 255 -12.16 4.16 -16.89
N GLU A 256 -12.24 3.79 -15.61
CA GLU A 256 -12.80 2.51 -15.16
C GLU A 256 -14.28 2.39 -15.49
N HIS A 257 -15.09 3.42 -15.22
CA HIS A 257 -16.49 3.46 -15.65
C HIS A 257 -16.61 3.25 -17.17
N ASN A 258 -15.78 3.96 -17.96
CA ASN A 258 -15.82 3.86 -19.41
C ASN A 258 -15.38 2.48 -19.94
N ALA A 259 -14.46 1.81 -19.24
CA ALA A 259 -14.07 0.43 -19.52
C ALA A 259 -15.22 -0.55 -19.24
N ILE A 260 -15.92 -0.40 -18.11
CA ILE A 260 -17.11 -1.17 -17.76
C ILE A 260 -18.21 -0.97 -18.81
N ALA A 261 -18.55 0.29 -19.13
CA ALA A 261 -19.57 0.62 -20.13
C ALA A 261 -19.24 0.01 -21.50
N SER A 262 -17.96 0.04 -21.90
CA SER A 262 -17.49 -0.58 -23.14
C SER A 262 -17.64 -2.11 -23.12
N LYS A 263 -17.33 -2.76 -21.99
CA LYS A 263 -17.53 -4.21 -21.81
C LYS A 263 -19.02 -4.58 -21.90
N LEU A 264 -19.88 -3.81 -21.26
CA LEU A 264 -21.33 -4.00 -21.32
C LEU A 264 -21.86 -3.79 -22.74
N LYS A 265 -21.41 -2.75 -23.46
CA LYS A 265 -21.82 -2.49 -24.85
C LYS A 265 -21.43 -3.63 -25.78
N GLN A 266 -20.24 -4.22 -25.61
CA GLN A 266 -19.80 -5.38 -26.39
C GLN A 266 -20.70 -6.59 -26.16
N LYS A 267 -21.12 -6.84 -24.91
CA LYS A 267 -21.99 -7.97 -24.57
C LYS A 267 -23.46 -7.72 -24.94
N TYR A 268 -23.92 -6.49 -24.77
CA TYR A 268 -25.31 -6.06 -24.91
C TYR A 268 -25.44 -4.93 -25.94
N PRO A 269 -25.12 -5.18 -27.24
CA PRO A 269 -24.99 -4.12 -28.24
C PRO A 269 -26.29 -3.34 -28.52
N ALA A 270 -27.45 -3.95 -28.27
CA ALA A 270 -28.76 -3.35 -28.50
C ALA A 270 -29.26 -2.44 -27.34
N GLN A 271 -28.58 -2.44 -26.19
CA GLN A 271 -29.01 -1.64 -25.05
C GLN A 271 -28.74 -0.14 -25.27
N SER A 272 -29.58 0.70 -24.65
CA SER A 272 -29.50 2.15 -24.75
C SER A 272 -28.33 2.72 -23.93
N ASP A 273 -27.92 3.95 -24.25
CA ASP A 273 -26.95 4.71 -23.44
C ASP A 273 -27.35 4.74 -21.95
N GLN A 274 -28.61 5.06 -21.66
CA GLN A 274 -29.10 5.12 -20.28
C GLN A 274 -28.99 3.78 -19.55
N TRP A 275 -29.33 2.68 -20.23
CA TRP A 275 -29.24 1.35 -19.63
C TRP A 275 -27.77 1.02 -19.30
N LEU A 276 -26.85 1.27 -20.24
CA LEU A 276 -25.42 1.02 -20.07
C LEU A 276 -24.83 1.87 -18.94
N TYR A 277 -25.17 3.16 -18.90
CA TYR A 277 -24.74 4.09 -17.86
C TYR A 277 -25.19 3.64 -16.47
N ASP A 278 -26.48 3.27 -16.32
CA ASP A 278 -27.04 2.88 -15.02
C ASP A 278 -26.32 1.65 -14.45
N ARG A 279 -25.99 0.66 -15.29
CA ARG A 279 -25.25 -0.53 -14.86
C ARG A 279 -23.77 -0.23 -14.62
N ALA A 280 -23.14 0.58 -15.47
CA ALA A 280 -21.75 0.98 -15.28
C ALA A 280 -21.56 1.78 -13.99
N ARG A 281 -22.51 2.67 -13.63
CA ARG A 281 -22.52 3.38 -12.33
C ARG A 281 -22.64 2.40 -11.17
N LEU A 282 -23.58 1.45 -11.20
CA LEU A 282 -23.73 0.43 -10.17
C LEU A 282 -22.44 -0.36 -9.95
N ILE A 283 -21.88 -0.91 -11.03
CA ILE A 283 -20.65 -1.73 -11.00
C ILE A 283 -19.47 -0.93 -10.46
N ASN A 284 -19.24 0.28 -10.97
CA ASN A 284 -18.08 1.07 -10.56
C ASN A 284 -18.19 1.55 -9.10
N SER A 285 -19.41 1.89 -8.64
CA SER A 285 -19.66 2.26 -7.24
C SER A 285 -19.44 1.07 -6.31
N ALA A 286 -19.88 -0.13 -6.73
CA ALA A 286 -19.64 -1.35 -5.98
C ALA A 286 -18.15 -1.76 -5.97
N LEU A 287 -17.44 -1.56 -7.08
CA LEU A 287 -15.99 -1.77 -7.11
C LEU A 287 -15.26 -0.85 -6.14
N MET A 288 -15.58 0.46 -6.11
CA MET A 288 -15.00 1.39 -5.15
C MET A 288 -15.33 1.01 -3.70
N ALA A 289 -16.58 0.62 -3.43
CA ALA A 289 -16.99 0.15 -2.10
C ALA A 289 -16.23 -1.12 -1.67
N LYS A 290 -16.05 -2.07 -2.59
CA LYS A 290 -15.25 -3.28 -2.37
C LYS A 290 -13.81 -2.93 -2.05
N ILE A 291 -13.14 -2.16 -2.92
CA ILE A 291 -11.75 -1.75 -2.74
C ILE A 291 -11.55 -1.07 -1.38
N HIS A 292 -12.45 -0.16 -1.00
CA HIS A 292 -12.35 0.48 0.31
C HIS A 292 -12.54 -0.51 1.46
N THR A 293 -13.50 -1.43 1.34
CA THR A 293 -13.84 -2.41 2.38
C THR A 293 -12.72 -3.43 2.57
N VAL A 294 -12.19 -4.03 1.49
CA VAL A 294 -11.31 -5.22 1.57
C VAL A 294 -9.85 -4.92 1.22
N GLU A 295 -9.51 -3.70 0.80
CA GLU A 295 -8.12 -3.28 0.56
C GLU A 295 -7.73 -2.06 1.40
N TRP A 296 -8.44 -0.93 1.29
CA TRP A 296 -8.07 0.29 2.03
C TRP A 296 -8.23 0.13 3.54
N THR A 297 -9.37 -0.41 4.00
CA THR A 297 -9.62 -0.58 5.44
C THR A 297 -8.62 -1.57 6.06
N PRO A 298 -8.36 -2.75 5.47
CA PRO A 298 -7.26 -3.63 5.88
C PRO A 298 -5.87 -2.99 5.89
N ALA A 299 -5.61 -1.98 5.06
CA ALA A 299 -4.33 -1.27 5.09
C ALA A 299 -4.24 -0.28 6.28
N VAL A 300 -5.33 0.45 6.59
CA VAL A 300 -5.36 1.46 7.65
C VAL A 300 -5.51 0.85 9.05
N ILE A 301 -6.09 -0.35 9.15
CA ILE A 301 -6.18 -1.17 10.37
C ILE A 301 -5.62 -2.57 10.09
N ALA A 302 -4.31 -2.64 9.81
CA ALA A 302 -3.58 -3.83 9.38
C ALA A 302 -3.34 -4.84 10.51
N ASN A 303 -4.42 -5.41 11.03
CA ASN A 303 -4.43 -6.42 12.08
C ASN A 303 -5.15 -7.69 11.60
N PRO A 304 -4.64 -8.90 11.88
CA PRO A 304 -5.22 -10.16 11.38
C PRO A 304 -6.71 -10.36 11.68
N ILE A 305 -7.23 -9.78 12.77
CA ILE A 305 -8.64 -9.88 13.15
C ILE A 305 -9.48 -8.90 12.32
N THR A 306 -9.04 -7.64 12.15
CA THR A 306 -9.79 -6.67 11.35
C THR A 306 -9.70 -6.95 9.85
N GLU A 307 -8.56 -7.45 9.36
CA GLU A 307 -8.46 -7.92 7.97
C GLU A 307 -9.53 -9.01 7.69
N ARG A 308 -9.69 -9.96 8.62
CA ARG A 308 -10.76 -10.98 8.55
C ARG A 308 -12.15 -10.40 8.74
N ALA A 309 -12.34 -9.45 9.64
CA ALA A 309 -13.65 -8.81 9.88
C ALA A 309 -14.12 -8.07 8.62
N MET A 310 -13.22 -7.35 7.95
CA MET A 310 -13.53 -6.63 6.72
C MET A 310 -13.79 -7.58 5.55
N TYR A 311 -13.03 -8.68 5.45
CA TYR A 311 -13.30 -9.75 4.50
C TYR A 311 -14.68 -10.37 4.72
N SER A 312 -15.00 -10.68 5.98
CA SER A 312 -16.30 -11.22 6.41
C SER A 312 -17.46 -10.26 6.13
N ASN A 313 -17.28 -8.95 6.31
CA ASN A 313 -18.30 -7.96 5.95
C ASN A 313 -18.67 -8.03 4.45
N TRP A 314 -17.71 -8.27 3.56
CA TRP A 314 -18.00 -8.38 2.12
C TRP A 314 -18.51 -9.76 1.73
N TRP A 315 -17.77 -10.84 2.02
CA TRP A 315 -18.06 -12.19 1.48
C TRP A 315 -18.67 -13.19 2.47
N GLY A 316 -18.67 -12.86 3.76
CA GLY A 316 -18.94 -13.82 4.82
C GLY A 316 -17.82 -14.85 5.00
N LEU A 317 -17.89 -15.59 6.11
CA LEU A 317 -16.97 -16.69 6.42
C LEU A 317 -17.40 -18.04 5.80
N LEU A 318 -18.65 -18.16 5.31
CA LEU A 318 -19.25 -19.35 4.71
C LEU A 318 -19.43 -19.30 3.18
N GLY A 319 -19.02 -18.21 2.51
CA GLY A 319 -19.12 -18.09 1.05
C GLY A 319 -18.26 -19.12 0.27
N GLN A 320 -18.52 -19.30 -1.03
CA GLN A 320 -17.81 -20.27 -1.89
C GLN A 320 -16.76 -19.60 -2.83
N GLY A 321 -15.50 -20.10 -2.87
CA GLY A 321 -14.46 -19.83 -3.91
C GLY A 321 -13.37 -18.76 -3.63
N GLY A 322 -12.08 -19.01 -3.95
CA GLY A 322 -10.97 -18.05 -3.74
C GLY A 322 -10.30 -18.17 -2.36
N PRO A 323 -9.77 -17.09 -1.72
CA PRO A 323 -9.29 -17.12 -0.32
C PRO A 323 -10.35 -17.59 0.70
N ARG A 324 -11.59 -17.80 0.24
CA ARG A 324 -12.76 -18.31 0.96
C ARG A 324 -12.56 -19.73 1.53
N ASP A 325 -11.64 -20.54 0.97
CA ASP A 325 -11.40 -21.91 1.45
C ASP A 325 -10.63 -21.97 2.78
N ASP A 326 -9.74 -21.00 3.04
CA ASP A 326 -8.95 -20.93 4.27
C ASP A 326 -9.84 -20.64 5.49
N PHE A 327 -10.87 -19.81 5.33
CA PHE A 327 -11.79 -19.43 6.41
C PHE A 327 -12.82 -20.51 6.76
N GLN A 328 -13.20 -21.35 5.80
CA GLN A 328 -14.07 -22.51 6.04
C GLN A 328 -13.42 -23.55 6.97
N ALA A 329 -12.09 -23.64 6.96
CA ALA A 329 -11.36 -24.44 7.94
C ALA A 329 -11.45 -23.81 9.34
N GLU A 330 -11.31 -22.48 9.45
CA GLU A 330 -11.44 -21.73 10.70
C GLU A 330 -12.87 -21.85 11.30
N VAL A 331 -13.92 -21.81 10.48
CA VAL A 331 -15.31 -22.00 10.92
C VAL A 331 -15.55 -23.42 11.46
N ARG A 332 -15.02 -24.45 10.78
CA ARG A 332 -15.09 -25.84 11.28
C ARG A 332 -14.33 -26.01 12.60
N MET A 333 -13.18 -25.36 12.74
CA MET A 333 -12.43 -25.34 14.01
C MET A 333 -13.23 -24.67 15.13
N LEU A 334 -13.91 -23.55 14.85
CA LEU A 334 -14.77 -22.87 15.82
C LEU A 334 -15.94 -23.76 16.25
N GLN A 335 -16.65 -24.38 15.31
CA GLN A 335 -17.75 -25.29 15.61
C GLN A 335 -17.30 -26.47 16.49
N ALA A 336 -16.14 -27.06 16.17
CA ALA A 336 -15.55 -28.12 16.95
C ALA A 336 -15.15 -27.66 18.36
N ASP A 337 -14.59 -26.45 18.51
CA ASP A 337 -14.24 -25.90 19.84
C ASP A 337 -15.49 -25.60 20.68
N LEU A 338 -16.51 -24.94 20.12
CA LEU A 338 -17.73 -24.57 20.83
C LEU A 338 -18.57 -25.78 21.28
N ALA A 339 -18.44 -26.92 20.59
CA ALA A 339 -19.09 -28.17 20.96
C ALA A 339 -18.45 -28.84 22.20
N ARG A 340 -17.23 -28.44 22.59
CA ARG A 340 -16.54 -29.00 23.74
C ARG A 340 -17.00 -28.38 25.05
N SER A 341 -17.03 -29.17 26.12
CA SER A 341 -17.29 -28.70 27.48
C SER A 341 -16.15 -27.82 28.04
N ASP A 342 -14.94 -27.98 27.52
CA ASP A 342 -13.73 -27.22 27.87
C ASP A 342 -13.34 -26.19 26.79
N SER A 343 -14.31 -25.72 25.99
CA SER A 343 -14.11 -24.78 24.88
C SER A 343 -13.17 -23.62 25.24
N PHE A 344 -12.14 -23.45 24.41
CA PHE A 344 -11.19 -22.36 24.55
C PHE A 344 -11.88 -21.00 24.34
N VAL A 345 -12.73 -20.92 23.32
CA VAL A 345 -13.45 -19.68 22.96
C VAL A 345 -14.38 -19.27 24.10
N LYS A 346 -15.17 -20.21 24.67
CA LYS A 346 -16.05 -19.91 25.83
C LYS A 346 -15.25 -19.42 27.03
N ARG A 347 -14.07 -20.00 27.28
CA ARG A 347 -13.19 -19.62 28.39
C ARG A 347 -12.62 -18.20 28.22
N ILE A 348 -12.21 -17.84 27.01
CA ILE A 348 -11.62 -16.52 26.73
C ILE A 348 -12.69 -15.42 26.70
N LEU A 349 -13.87 -15.71 26.14
CA LEU A 349 -14.97 -14.76 26.08
C LEU A 349 -15.69 -14.58 27.42
N GLY A 350 -15.68 -15.61 28.28
CA GLY A 350 -16.42 -15.59 29.54
C GLY A 350 -17.93 -15.82 29.39
N PHE A 351 -18.40 -16.12 28.17
CA PHE A 351 -19.78 -16.48 27.85
C PHE A 351 -19.81 -17.50 26.70
N ASP A 352 -20.93 -18.22 26.55
CA ASP A 352 -21.16 -19.08 25.39
C ASP A 352 -21.86 -18.27 24.27
N PRO A 353 -21.20 -18.05 23.12
CA PRO A 353 -21.75 -17.23 22.05
C PRO A 353 -23.03 -17.83 21.44
N ASN A 354 -23.33 -19.12 21.65
CA ASN A 354 -24.56 -19.74 21.16
C ASN A 354 -25.82 -19.41 21.98
N VAL A 355 -25.67 -18.86 23.20
CA VAL A 355 -26.78 -18.65 24.16
C VAL A 355 -26.86 -17.20 24.66
N ALA A 356 -25.95 -16.32 24.26
CA ALA A 356 -26.01 -14.91 24.62
C ALA A 356 -27.21 -14.22 23.91
N PRO A 357 -28.14 -13.58 24.64
CA PRO A 357 -29.25 -12.84 24.05
C PRO A 357 -28.70 -11.70 23.19
N GLY A 358 -29.03 -11.69 21.89
CA GLY A 358 -28.53 -10.71 20.91
C GLY A 358 -27.40 -11.21 20.00
N VAL A 359 -26.76 -12.34 20.33
CA VAL A 359 -25.69 -12.95 19.48
C VAL A 359 -26.28 -13.95 18.46
N GLY A 360 -27.55 -14.32 18.59
CA GLY A 360 -28.26 -15.22 17.66
C GLY A 360 -29.00 -14.50 16.52
N ASN A 361 -28.78 -14.99 15.29
CA ASN A 361 -29.52 -14.74 14.03
C ASN A 361 -29.37 -13.39 13.28
N SER A 362 -28.47 -12.46 13.64
CA SER A 362 -28.22 -11.28 12.77
C SER A 362 -26.75 -10.88 12.63
N ALA A 363 -26.04 -10.61 13.74
CA ALA A 363 -24.63 -10.24 13.67
C ALA A 363 -23.70 -11.43 13.30
N ILE A 364 -23.96 -12.62 13.86
CA ILE A 364 -23.28 -13.86 13.47
C ILE A 364 -23.67 -14.26 12.04
N ASP A 365 -24.94 -14.12 11.66
CA ASP A 365 -25.40 -14.46 10.31
C ASP A 365 -24.73 -13.58 9.25
N HIS A 366 -24.56 -12.28 9.49
CA HIS A 366 -23.77 -11.39 8.63
C HIS A 366 -22.29 -11.78 8.62
N ALA A 367 -21.71 -12.15 9.76
CA ALA A 367 -20.32 -12.57 9.79
C ALA A 367 -20.10 -13.87 8.99
N LEU A 368 -21.06 -14.80 9.07
CA LEU A 368 -21.03 -16.08 8.37
C LEU A 368 -21.37 -15.94 6.89
N THR A 369 -22.37 -15.16 6.50
CA THR A 369 -22.89 -15.12 5.12
C THR A 369 -22.48 -13.89 4.32
N GLY A 370 -21.93 -12.87 5.00
CA GLY A 370 -21.57 -11.58 4.41
C GLY A 370 -22.70 -10.56 4.58
N ILE A 371 -22.34 -9.27 4.58
CA ILE A 371 -23.32 -8.19 4.46
C ILE A 371 -23.74 -8.04 2.99
N VAL A 372 -22.77 -8.11 2.08
CA VAL A 372 -23.02 -7.93 0.65
C VAL A 372 -23.75 -9.15 0.09
N GLY A 373 -24.82 -8.91 -0.67
CA GLY A 373 -25.70 -9.94 -1.21
C GLY A 373 -26.74 -10.49 -0.21
N SER A 374 -26.89 -9.87 0.96
CA SER A 374 -27.95 -10.25 1.90
C SER A 374 -29.35 -10.08 1.29
N THR A 375 -30.34 -10.84 1.78
CA THR A 375 -31.66 -10.93 1.15
C THR A 375 -32.51 -9.65 1.28
N ALA A 376 -32.18 -8.77 2.22
CA ALA A 376 -32.84 -7.49 2.44
C ALA A 376 -31.88 -6.47 3.08
N PRO A 377 -32.05 -5.17 2.79
CA PRO A 377 -31.37 -4.13 3.53
C PRO A 377 -31.85 -4.10 4.99
N ASN A 378 -30.94 -3.82 5.92
CA ASN A 378 -31.22 -3.70 7.34
C ASN A 378 -30.62 -2.39 7.88
N ASN A 379 -31.50 -1.44 8.22
CA ASN A 379 -31.13 -0.17 8.82
C ASN A 379 -31.33 -0.15 10.36
N TYR A 380 -31.59 -1.30 10.98
CA TYR A 380 -31.80 -1.44 12.43
C TYR A 380 -32.92 -0.55 12.99
N GLY A 381 -33.97 -0.32 12.19
CA GLY A 381 -35.15 0.46 12.59
C GLY A 381 -34.94 1.97 12.61
N VAL A 382 -33.76 2.45 12.21
CA VAL A 382 -33.41 3.87 12.10
C VAL A 382 -33.10 4.15 10.64
N PRO A 383 -33.70 5.17 9.98
CA PRO A 383 -33.36 5.50 8.61
C PRO A 383 -31.87 5.78 8.42
N PHE A 384 -31.30 5.35 7.30
CA PHE A 384 -29.88 5.50 7.02
C PHE A 384 -29.52 6.95 6.68
N THR A 385 -28.57 7.48 7.46
CA THR A 385 -27.83 8.71 7.23
C THR A 385 -26.42 8.51 7.74
N LEU A 386 -25.46 9.24 7.18
CA LEU A 386 -24.18 9.49 7.84
C LEU A 386 -24.38 10.51 8.96
N THR A 387 -23.47 10.51 9.92
CA THR A 387 -23.63 11.26 11.18
C THR A 387 -22.58 12.35 11.34
N GLU A 388 -22.85 13.33 12.19
CA GLU A 388 -21.86 14.36 12.54
C GLU A 388 -20.61 13.75 13.19
N GLU A 389 -20.78 12.69 13.97
CA GLU A 389 -19.67 11.96 14.59
C GLU A 389 -18.85 11.21 13.53
N PHE A 390 -19.48 10.68 12.48
CA PHE A 390 -18.77 10.11 11.34
C PHE A 390 -17.90 11.15 10.64
N VAL A 391 -18.40 12.39 10.47
CA VAL A 391 -17.61 13.49 9.91
C VAL A 391 -16.41 13.83 10.81
N ALA A 392 -16.62 13.91 12.12
CA ALA A 392 -15.56 14.24 13.08
C ALA A 392 -14.40 13.23 13.08
N VAL A 393 -14.69 11.93 13.02
CA VAL A 393 -13.63 10.89 13.04
C VAL A 393 -12.90 10.72 11.70
N TYR A 394 -13.44 11.29 10.61
CA TYR A 394 -12.80 11.30 9.28
C TYR A 394 -11.98 12.57 8.99
N ARG A 395 -11.77 13.45 9.98
CA ARG A 395 -10.84 14.59 9.91
C ARG A 395 -9.38 14.13 9.94
N MET A 396 -8.96 13.46 8.87
CA MET A 396 -7.67 12.77 8.74
C MET A 396 -6.60 13.61 8.04
N HIS A 397 -6.68 14.94 8.12
CA HIS A 397 -5.74 15.88 7.49
C HIS A 397 -4.24 15.64 7.81
N PRO A 398 -3.83 15.09 8.98
CA PRO A 398 -2.43 14.73 9.22
C PRO A 398 -1.85 13.70 8.22
N LEU A 399 -2.69 12.96 7.48
CA LEU A 399 -2.22 12.06 6.41
C LEU A 399 -1.50 12.80 5.28
N MET A 400 -1.78 14.09 5.07
CA MET A 400 -1.19 14.88 3.99
C MET A 400 0.30 15.12 4.23
N ARG A 401 1.11 14.96 3.18
CA ARG A 401 2.56 15.29 3.20
C ARG A 401 2.76 16.79 3.01
N ASP A 402 3.96 17.29 3.29
CA ASP A 402 4.31 18.69 2.96
C ASP A 402 4.63 18.86 1.47
N ASN A 403 5.11 17.79 0.83
CA ASN A 403 5.52 17.78 -0.58
C ASN A 403 5.10 16.48 -1.28
N VAL A 404 4.81 16.60 -2.59
CA VAL A 404 4.82 15.49 -3.55
C VAL A 404 6.24 15.33 -4.07
N GLN A 405 6.85 14.17 -3.80
CA GLN A 405 8.12 13.78 -4.41
C GLN A 405 7.80 12.88 -5.60
N VAL A 406 8.30 13.24 -6.78
CA VAL A 406 8.10 12.47 -8.01
C VAL A 406 9.35 11.64 -8.29
N TYR A 407 9.13 10.38 -8.60
CA TYR A 407 10.14 9.38 -8.90
C TYR A 407 9.91 8.82 -10.31
N ASP A 408 10.99 8.46 -10.99
CA ASP A 408 10.88 7.62 -12.18
C ASP A 408 10.48 6.20 -11.78
N ILE A 409 9.69 5.54 -12.61
CA ILE A 409 9.22 4.17 -12.34
C ILE A 409 10.42 3.25 -12.13
N GLY A 410 10.44 2.56 -10.99
CA GLY A 410 11.54 1.69 -10.57
C GLY A 410 12.67 2.41 -9.83
N SER A 411 12.78 3.74 -9.89
CA SER A 411 13.77 4.51 -9.14
C SER A 411 13.30 4.80 -7.71
N ASN A 412 14.24 5.06 -6.81
CA ASN A 412 13.96 5.65 -5.49
C ASN A 412 14.74 6.96 -5.29
N GLN A 413 15.23 7.54 -6.39
CA GLN A 413 15.80 8.87 -6.41
C GLN A 413 14.73 9.87 -6.80
N VAL A 414 14.59 10.92 -6.00
CA VAL A 414 13.63 11.98 -6.24
C VAL A 414 14.05 12.76 -7.49
N ALA A 415 13.22 12.71 -8.53
CA ALA A 415 13.42 13.50 -9.75
C ALA A 415 12.96 14.95 -9.55
N ARG A 416 11.86 15.15 -8.82
CA ARG A 416 11.30 16.48 -8.52
C ARG A 416 10.60 16.48 -7.18
N THR A 417 10.68 17.60 -6.45
CA THR A 417 9.89 17.84 -5.24
C THR A 417 8.98 19.04 -5.48
N ILE A 418 7.69 18.87 -5.24
CA ILE A 418 6.66 19.91 -5.41
C ILE A 418 5.96 20.10 -4.07
N ALA A 419 5.91 21.34 -3.58
CA ALA A 419 5.17 21.65 -2.36
C ALA A 419 3.68 21.35 -2.56
N LEU A 420 3.01 20.73 -1.60
CA LEU A 420 1.67 20.18 -1.80
C LEU A 420 0.64 21.27 -2.15
N GLN A 421 0.80 22.48 -1.62
CA GLN A 421 -0.03 23.63 -1.96
C GLN A 421 0.06 24.05 -3.43
N ASN A 422 1.16 23.72 -4.12
CA ASN A 422 1.37 23.97 -5.55
C ASN A 422 0.86 22.81 -6.42
N THR A 423 0.05 21.91 -5.86
CA THR A 423 -0.61 20.81 -6.57
C THR A 423 -2.12 20.96 -6.57
N ARG A 424 -2.61 22.16 -6.20
CA ARG A 424 -4.02 22.46 -5.98
C ARG A 424 -4.70 22.98 -7.25
N ASP A 425 -6.01 22.80 -7.32
CA ASP A 425 -6.86 23.35 -8.37
C ASP A 425 -6.29 23.10 -9.78
N ARG A 426 -6.08 24.15 -10.60
CA ARG A 426 -5.51 24.03 -11.96
C ARG A 426 -4.12 23.37 -11.98
N ASP A 427 -3.29 23.62 -10.97
CA ASP A 427 -1.93 23.07 -10.94
C ASP A 427 -1.92 21.56 -10.76
N ALA A 428 -3.02 20.98 -10.25
CA ALA A 428 -3.22 19.54 -10.18
C ALA A 428 -3.21 18.89 -11.57
N GLU A 429 -3.98 19.46 -12.52
CA GLU A 429 -4.08 18.97 -13.89
C GLU A 429 -2.79 19.25 -14.68
N ASN A 430 -2.15 20.41 -14.45
CA ASN A 430 -0.84 20.70 -15.04
C ASN A 430 0.19 19.65 -14.61
N LEU A 431 0.27 19.34 -13.31
CA LEU A 431 1.21 18.36 -12.78
C LEU A 431 0.93 16.95 -13.31
N LEU A 432 -0.34 16.55 -13.39
CA LEU A 432 -0.74 15.24 -13.90
C LEU A 432 -0.35 15.05 -15.38
N ASN A 433 -0.48 16.11 -16.18
CA ASN A 433 -0.05 16.13 -17.58
C ASN A 433 1.47 16.16 -17.73
N ASP A 434 2.17 16.97 -16.93
CA ASP A 434 3.62 17.16 -17.01
C ASP A 434 4.40 15.90 -16.55
N GLU A 435 3.99 15.30 -15.43
CA GLU A 435 4.73 14.19 -14.83
C GLU A 435 4.29 12.81 -15.34
N ARG A 436 3.12 12.75 -15.99
CA ARG A 436 2.36 11.55 -16.39
C ARG A 436 1.75 10.77 -15.20
N PRO A 437 0.51 10.25 -15.32
CA PRO A 437 -0.19 9.57 -14.23
C PRO A 437 0.59 8.40 -13.62
N GLU A 438 1.21 7.55 -14.42
CA GLU A 438 1.93 6.36 -13.97
C GLU A 438 3.12 6.69 -13.05
N ARG A 439 3.84 7.80 -13.29
CA ARG A 439 4.95 8.22 -12.42
C ARG A 439 4.43 8.74 -11.09
N LEU A 440 3.31 9.45 -11.09
CA LEU A 440 2.67 9.91 -9.85
C LEU A 440 2.09 8.74 -9.05
N TRP A 441 1.44 7.76 -9.70
CA TRP A 441 0.98 6.54 -9.05
C TRP A 441 2.12 5.76 -8.40
N TYR A 442 3.21 5.58 -9.13
CA TYR A 442 4.43 4.97 -8.58
C TYR A 442 4.94 5.74 -7.36
N SER A 443 5.06 7.06 -7.48
CA SER A 443 5.57 7.94 -6.42
C SER A 443 4.71 7.89 -5.16
N PHE A 444 3.38 7.89 -5.31
CA PHE A 444 2.44 7.77 -4.20
C PHE A 444 2.48 6.36 -3.60
N GLY A 445 2.68 5.34 -4.43
CA GLY A 445 2.77 3.93 -4.02
C GLY A 445 4.00 3.60 -3.16
N ILE A 446 5.11 4.32 -3.36
CA ILE A 446 6.38 4.10 -2.62
C ILE A 446 6.62 5.10 -1.48
N THR A 447 5.78 6.12 -1.31
CA THR A 447 5.91 7.11 -0.23
C THR A 447 4.81 6.93 0.81
N ASN A 448 5.11 7.18 2.09
CA ASN A 448 4.12 7.06 3.16
C ASN A 448 3.30 8.36 3.35
N PRO A 449 2.03 8.31 3.77
CA PRO A 449 1.33 9.49 4.28
C PRO A 449 1.84 9.84 5.68
N GLY A 450 1.38 10.96 6.24
CA GLY A 450 1.62 11.27 7.65
C GLY A 450 0.82 10.36 8.58
N SER A 451 1.31 10.12 9.79
CA SER A 451 0.60 9.40 10.86
C SER A 451 -0.45 10.30 11.52
N LEU A 452 -1.62 9.73 11.84
CA LEU A 452 -2.70 10.42 12.55
C LEU A 452 -2.33 10.58 14.02
N THR A 453 -1.50 11.57 14.35
CA THR A 453 -1.02 11.85 15.70
C THR A 453 -0.94 13.35 15.94
N LEU A 454 -0.89 13.76 17.20
CA LEU A 454 -0.55 15.13 17.58
C LEU A 454 0.84 15.53 17.03
N ASN A 455 1.02 16.84 16.85
CA ASN A 455 2.20 17.46 16.29
C ASN A 455 2.59 16.88 14.91
N ASN A 456 1.59 16.68 14.03
CA ASN A 456 1.79 16.16 12.67
C ASN A 456 0.80 16.72 11.63
N TYR A 457 0.04 17.77 11.97
CA TYR A 457 -0.86 18.45 11.04
C TYR A 457 -0.05 19.41 10.14
N PRO A 458 -0.13 19.31 8.80
CA PRO A 458 0.71 20.09 7.90
C PRO A 458 0.59 21.61 8.09
N ASN A 459 1.72 22.30 8.14
CA ASN A 459 1.75 23.74 8.38
C ASN A 459 1.11 24.56 7.25
N PHE A 460 1.12 24.05 6.01
CA PHE A 460 0.47 24.73 4.89
C PHE A 460 -1.07 24.70 4.99
N LEU A 461 -1.67 23.69 5.67
CA LEU A 461 -3.12 23.66 5.93
C LEU A 461 -3.53 24.55 7.09
N ARG A 462 -2.60 24.83 8.01
CA ARG A 462 -2.78 25.77 9.13
C ARG A 462 -2.63 27.24 8.72
N ASN A 463 -2.06 27.49 7.54
CA ASN A 463 -1.82 28.82 6.99
C ASN A 463 -2.17 28.82 5.49
N LEU A 464 -3.34 28.27 5.16
CA LEU A 464 -3.75 28.03 3.78
C LEU A 464 -4.33 29.31 3.20
N SER A 465 -3.65 29.89 2.21
CA SER A 465 -4.20 31.01 1.44
C SER A 465 -5.34 30.53 0.53
N MET A 466 -6.52 31.11 0.72
CA MET A 466 -7.71 30.86 -0.08
C MET A 466 -8.10 32.13 -0.86
N PRO A 467 -8.14 32.11 -2.21
CA PRO A 467 -8.57 33.25 -2.99
C PRO A 467 -9.92 33.79 -2.53
N LEU A 468 -10.04 35.12 -2.38
CA LEU A 468 -11.24 35.83 -1.93
C LEU A 468 -11.69 35.58 -0.47
N VAL A 469 -11.08 34.62 0.23
CA VAL A 469 -11.36 34.31 1.65
C VAL A 469 -10.25 34.83 2.56
N GLY A 470 -8.99 34.75 2.13
CA GLY A 470 -7.80 35.05 2.94
C GLY A 470 -7.15 33.79 3.50
N ASP A 471 -6.24 33.97 4.46
CA ASP A 471 -5.55 32.85 5.11
C ASP A 471 -6.47 32.16 6.11
N ILE A 472 -6.54 30.83 6.02
CA ILE A 472 -7.30 30.00 6.95
C ILE A 472 -6.41 28.99 7.69
N ASP A 473 -6.87 28.58 8.86
CA ASP A 473 -6.29 27.49 9.63
C ASP A 473 -7.28 26.32 9.69
N LEU A 474 -7.04 25.29 8.88
CA LEU A 474 -7.93 24.13 8.82
C LEU A 474 -7.96 23.33 10.13
N ALA A 475 -6.86 23.31 10.89
CA ALA A 475 -6.85 22.61 12.19
C ALA A 475 -7.69 23.36 13.23
N ALA A 476 -7.62 24.69 13.25
CA ALA A 476 -8.48 25.51 14.11
C ALA A 476 -9.96 25.41 13.68
N ILE A 477 -10.23 25.40 12.37
CA ILE A 477 -11.57 25.21 11.81
C ILE A 477 -12.12 23.83 12.20
N ASP A 478 -11.35 22.76 12.05
CA ASP A 478 -11.76 21.40 12.41
C ASP A 478 -12.23 21.32 13.87
N VAL A 479 -11.44 21.87 14.81
CA VAL A 479 -11.80 21.96 16.23
C VAL A 479 -13.08 22.77 16.44
N LEU A 480 -13.19 23.93 15.79
CA LEU A 480 -14.39 24.77 15.88
C LEU A 480 -15.65 24.10 15.35
N ARG A 481 -15.54 23.35 14.25
CA ARG A 481 -16.68 22.67 13.62
C ARG A 481 -17.26 21.61 14.54
N ASP A 482 -16.43 20.84 15.22
CA ASP A 482 -16.92 19.82 16.15
C ASP A 482 -17.68 20.48 17.33
N ARG A 483 -17.13 21.55 17.90
CA ARG A 483 -17.78 22.36 18.95
C ARG A 483 -19.09 23.00 18.47
N GLU A 484 -19.08 23.64 17.30
CA GLU A 484 -20.24 24.32 16.70
C GLU A 484 -21.38 23.34 16.37
N ARG A 485 -21.03 22.16 15.85
CA ARG A 485 -21.99 21.15 15.42
C ARG A 485 -22.45 20.26 16.56
N GLY A 486 -22.00 20.51 17.79
CA GLY A 486 -22.42 19.75 18.96
C GLY A 486 -21.97 18.30 18.92
N VAL A 487 -20.78 18.03 18.36
CA VAL A 487 -20.09 16.77 18.60
C VAL A 487 -19.55 16.84 20.03
N PRO A 488 -19.87 15.87 20.92
CA PRO A 488 -19.36 15.90 22.29
C PRO A 488 -17.83 15.97 22.30
N ARG A 489 -17.24 16.64 23.30
CA ARG A 489 -15.79 16.63 23.55
C ARG A 489 -15.30 15.22 23.89
N TYR A 490 -13.99 14.99 23.81
CA TYR A 490 -13.40 13.66 23.74
C TYR A 490 -13.87 12.69 24.84
N ASN A 491 -13.84 13.12 26.11
CA ASN A 491 -14.17 12.21 27.21
C ASN A 491 -15.67 11.87 27.25
N GLU A 492 -16.54 12.84 26.94
CA GLU A 492 -17.97 12.61 26.83
C GLU A 492 -18.30 11.77 25.61
N PHE A 493 -17.63 12.01 24.48
CA PHE A 493 -17.76 11.17 23.29
C PHE A 493 -17.50 9.71 23.65
N ARG A 494 -16.37 9.41 24.31
CA ARG A 494 -16.03 8.05 24.74
C ARG A 494 -17.14 7.40 25.58
N ARG A 495 -17.73 8.12 26.54
CA ARG A 495 -18.86 7.61 27.34
C ARG A 495 -20.06 7.27 26.46
N GLN A 496 -20.40 8.14 25.51
CA GLN A 496 -21.58 7.96 24.64
C GLN A 496 -21.46 6.74 23.74
N ILE A 497 -20.24 6.33 23.35
CA ILE A 497 -19.99 5.12 22.55
C ILE A 497 -19.57 3.91 23.40
N GLY A 498 -19.79 3.95 24.72
CA GLY A 498 -19.55 2.81 25.62
C GLY A 498 -18.08 2.54 25.96
N LEU A 499 -17.17 3.45 25.63
CA LEU A 499 -15.75 3.34 26.00
C LEU A 499 -15.51 3.91 27.40
N ASN A 500 -14.50 3.36 28.09
CA ASN A 500 -14.05 3.92 29.36
C ASN A 500 -13.51 5.34 29.15
N PRO A 501 -13.95 6.34 29.93
CA PRO A 501 -13.35 7.66 29.89
C PRO A 501 -11.91 7.60 30.41
N ILE A 502 -11.08 8.55 29.97
CA ILE A 502 -9.79 8.78 30.61
C ILE A 502 -10.00 9.41 31.99
N THR A 503 -9.02 9.25 32.88
CA THR A 503 -9.07 9.79 34.25
C THR A 503 -8.01 10.85 34.51
N LYS A 504 -7.01 10.94 33.62
CA LYS A 504 -5.90 11.90 33.67
C LYS A 504 -5.26 12.02 32.28
N PHE A 505 -4.52 13.10 32.03
CA PHE A 505 -3.89 13.33 30.72
C PHE A 505 -2.79 12.30 30.38
N GLU A 506 -2.14 11.71 31.38
CA GLU A 506 -1.13 10.65 31.21
C GLU A 506 -1.70 9.37 30.61
N ASP A 507 -3.02 9.22 30.61
CA ASP A 507 -3.70 8.11 29.93
C ASP A 507 -3.62 8.24 28.39
N LEU A 508 -3.39 9.47 27.87
CA LEU A 508 -3.27 9.75 26.43
C LEU A 508 -1.83 9.68 25.94
N THR A 509 -0.91 10.36 26.62
CA THR A 509 0.49 10.47 26.16
C THR A 509 1.49 10.41 27.32
N LYS A 510 2.66 9.86 27.01
CA LYS A 510 3.83 9.87 27.89
C LYS A 510 4.87 10.93 27.50
N ASP A 511 4.68 11.61 26.37
CA ASP A 511 5.55 12.69 25.92
C ASP A 511 5.39 13.91 26.83
N ALA A 512 6.47 14.32 27.50
CA ALA A 512 6.41 15.34 28.54
C ALA A 512 6.01 16.72 28.00
N ALA A 513 6.46 17.08 26.78
CA ALA A 513 6.13 18.36 26.16
C ALA A 513 4.65 18.42 25.77
N THR A 514 4.15 17.40 25.07
CA THR A 514 2.73 17.30 24.69
C THR A 514 1.83 17.25 25.94
N LEU A 515 2.23 16.51 26.98
CA LEU A 515 1.50 16.44 28.24
C LEU A 515 1.40 17.81 28.94
N ALA A 516 2.49 18.58 28.95
CA ALA A 516 2.50 19.92 29.51
C ALA A 516 1.57 20.87 28.75
N GLU A 517 1.60 20.85 27.41
CA GLU A 517 0.71 21.67 26.58
C GLU A 517 -0.75 21.28 26.71
N LEU A 518 -1.07 19.97 26.77
CA LEU A 518 -2.42 19.49 27.04
C LEU A 518 -2.95 20.03 28.38
N LYS A 519 -2.17 19.90 29.46
CA LYS A 519 -2.56 20.40 30.79
C LYS A 519 -2.70 21.93 30.79
N ARG A 520 -1.83 22.65 30.09
CA ARG A 520 -1.87 24.11 30.00
C ARG A 520 -3.11 24.59 29.26
N LEU A 521 -3.35 24.09 28.04
CA LEU A 521 -4.45 24.53 27.18
C LEU A 521 -5.81 24.18 27.77
N TYR A 522 -5.95 22.98 28.34
CA TYR A 522 -7.22 22.52 28.89
C TYR A 522 -7.37 22.79 30.38
N ASN A 523 -6.51 23.65 30.98
CA ASN A 523 -6.54 23.99 32.41
C ASN A 523 -6.57 22.77 33.33
N ASN A 524 -5.83 21.72 32.96
CA ASN A 524 -5.76 20.44 33.65
C ASN A 524 -7.14 19.78 33.85
N ASP A 525 -8.10 20.06 32.97
CA ASP A 525 -9.45 19.50 32.96
C ASP A 525 -9.63 18.60 31.72
N ILE A 526 -9.69 17.29 31.95
CA ILE A 526 -9.80 16.27 30.90
C ILE A 526 -11.15 16.32 30.15
N GLU A 527 -12.19 16.91 30.74
CA GLU A 527 -13.51 17.02 30.10
C GLU A 527 -13.51 18.07 28.98
N LYS A 528 -12.52 18.96 28.98
CA LYS A 528 -12.38 20.01 27.97
C LYS A 528 -11.62 19.58 26.73
N ILE A 529 -11.03 18.38 26.70
CA ILE A 529 -10.22 17.94 25.56
C ILE A 529 -11.10 17.84 24.31
N ASP A 530 -10.73 18.55 23.25
CA ASP A 530 -11.45 18.49 21.97
C ASP A 530 -11.40 17.08 21.38
N THR A 531 -12.47 16.68 20.71
CA THR A 531 -12.62 15.33 20.14
C THR A 531 -11.53 14.99 19.13
N LEU A 532 -11.18 15.91 18.23
CA LEU A 532 -10.05 15.72 17.32
C LEU A 532 -8.71 15.59 18.07
N VAL A 533 -8.48 16.41 19.10
CA VAL A 533 -7.23 16.37 19.89
C VAL A 533 -7.09 15.02 20.60
N GLY A 534 -8.14 14.57 21.29
CA GLY A 534 -8.10 13.30 22.02
C GLY A 534 -7.88 12.09 21.09
N GLN A 535 -8.54 12.06 19.92
CA GLN A 535 -8.34 11.01 18.92
C GLN A 535 -6.92 10.99 18.33
N LEU A 536 -6.29 12.15 18.13
CA LEU A 536 -4.91 12.23 17.68
C LEU A 536 -3.90 11.93 18.80
N ALA A 537 -4.27 12.18 20.06
CA ALA A 537 -3.46 11.87 21.24
C ALA A 537 -3.47 10.37 21.60
N GLU A 538 -4.43 9.62 21.06
CA GLU A 538 -4.62 8.18 21.20
C GLU A 538 -3.50 7.38 20.49
N THR A 539 -2.24 7.46 20.95
CA THR A 539 -1.06 6.89 20.24
C THR A 539 -0.75 5.44 20.59
N VAL A 540 -1.26 4.92 21.72
CA VAL A 540 -1.07 3.51 22.09
C VAL A 540 -2.12 2.68 21.35
N ARG A 541 -1.76 2.10 20.20
CA ARG A 541 -2.71 1.41 19.32
C ARG A 541 -2.40 -0.08 19.23
N PRO A 542 -3.40 -0.91 18.86
CA PRO A 542 -3.12 -2.24 18.36
C PRO A 542 -2.11 -2.20 17.21
N GLU A 543 -1.29 -3.25 17.10
CA GLU A 543 -0.35 -3.37 15.99
C GLU A 543 -1.08 -3.27 14.65
N GLY A 544 -0.56 -2.41 13.77
CA GLY A 544 -1.10 -2.16 12.42
C GLY A 544 -2.18 -1.07 12.31
N PHE A 545 -2.68 -0.51 13.42
CA PHE A 545 -3.72 0.53 13.39
C PHE A 545 -3.16 1.93 13.16
N ALA A 546 -3.70 2.65 12.18
CA ALA A 546 -3.33 4.03 11.88
C ALA A 546 -4.10 5.07 12.72
N PHE A 547 -5.19 4.70 13.40
CA PHE A 547 -5.96 5.56 14.31
C PHE A 547 -6.39 4.80 15.58
N GLY A 548 -6.85 5.54 16.58
CA GLY A 548 -7.22 5.00 17.89
C GLY A 548 -8.62 4.40 17.98
N GLU A 549 -8.98 3.95 19.18
CA GLU A 549 -10.18 3.16 19.46
C GLU A 549 -11.44 4.00 19.36
N THR A 550 -11.39 5.28 19.76
CA THR A 550 -12.56 6.18 19.68
C THR A 550 -13.05 6.30 18.24
N ALA A 551 -12.11 6.53 17.30
CA ALA A 551 -12.44 6.53 15.88
C ALA A 551 -12.92 5.15 15.43
N PHE A 552 -12.20 4.08 15.79
CA PHE A 552 -12.54 2.72 15.40
C PHE A 552 -13.98 2.30 15.74
N GLN A 553 -14.51 2.65 16.91
CA GLN A 553 -15.90 2.31 17.28
C GLN A 553 -16.94 2.95 16.33
N ILE A 554 -16.71 4.21 15.91
CA ILE A 554 -17.56 4.85 14.89
C ILE A 554 -17.40 4.18 13.53
N PHE A 555 -16.19 3.75 13.17
CA PHE A 555 -15.90 3.04 11.93
C PHE A 555 -16.61 1.69 11.85
N ILE A 556 -16.52 0.83 12.88
CA ILE A 556 -17.11 -0.53 12.81
C ILE A 556 -18.62 -0.50 12.58
N MET A 557 -19.30 0.49 13.18
CA MET A 557 -20.73 0.70 13.02
C MET A 557 -21.02 1.26 11.62
N ASN A 558 -20.46 2.43 11.28
CA ASN A 558 -20.84 3.14 10.05
C ASN A 558 -20.33 2.47 8.77
N ALA A 559 -19.16 1.82 8.79
CA ALA A 559 -18.65 1.08 7.64
C ALA A 559 -19.55 -0.12 7.29
N SER A 560 -20.01 -0.87 8.30
CA SER A 560 -20.99 -1.93 8.10
C SER A 560 -22.34 -1.37 7.64
N ARG A 561 -22.79 -0.27 8.26
CA ARG A 561 -24.08 0.37 7.99
C ARG A 561 -24.24 0.83 6.54
N ARG A 562 -23.17 1.41 5.95
CA ARG A 562 -23.15 1.83 4.53
C ARG A 562 -23.44 0.70 3.54
N LEU A 563 -23.07 -0.54 3.88
CA LEU A 563 -23.33 -1.72 3.05
C LEU A 563 -24.70 -2.33 3.35
N MET A 564 -25.00 -2.58 4.64
CA MET A 564 -26.22 -3.30 5.02
C MET A 564 -27.51 -2.51 4.80
N ALA A 565 -27.47 -1.18 4.85
CA ALA A 565 -28.67 -0.35 4.67
C ALA A 565 -28.99 -0.09 3.20
N ASP A 566 -28.06 -0.35 2.28
CA ASP A 566 -28.23 -0.06 0.86
C ASP A 566 -28.73 -1.31 0.13
N ARG A 567 -29.87 -1.21 -0.58
CA ARG A 567 -30.40 -2.36 -1.33
C ARG A 567 -29.44 -2.81 -2.42
N PHE A 568 -28.67 -1.90 -3.02
CA PHE A 568 -27.78 -2.23 -4.14
C PHE A 568 -26.52 -2.97 -3.71
N TYR A 569 -26.25 -3.04 -2.40
CA TYR A 569 -25.26 -3.94 -1.81
C TYR A 569 -25.87 -5.17 -1.16
N THR A 570 -27.19 -5.21 -0.97
CA THR A 570 -27.90 -6.31 -0.34
C THR A 570 -28.81 -6.99 -1.37
N LYS A 571 -30.12 -6.75 -1.27
CA LYS A 571 -31.13 -7.41 -2.10
C LYS A 571 -30.80 -7.29 -3.58
N ASP A 572 -30.41 -6.14 -4.08
CA ASP A 572 -30.23 -5.90 -5.52
C ASP A 572 -28.78 -6.10 -6.00
N TYR A 573 -27.87 -6.60 -5.15
CA TYR A 573 -26.55 -7.07 -5.57
C TYR A 573 -26.64 -8.45 -6.24
N ARG A 574 -27.25 -8.49 -7.43
CA ARG A 574 -27.49 -9.73 -8.19
C ARG A 574 -27.37 -9.49 -9.70
N PRO A 575 -27.12 -10.54 -10.51
CA PRO A 575 -26.96 -10.42 -11.96
C PRO A 575 -28.15 -9.78 -12.69
N GLU A 576 -29.38 -9.88 -12.18
CA GLU A 576 -30.55 -9.27 -12.84
C GLU A 576 -30.50 -7.73 -12.83
N VAL A 577 -29.81 -7.15 -11.84
CA VAL A 577 -29.65 -5.69 -11.69
C VAL A 577 -28.30 -5.24 -12.23
N TYR A 578 -27.22 -5.96 -11.88
CA TYR A 578 -25.84 -5.61 -12.23
C TYR A 578 -25.35 -6.17 -13.56
N THR A 579 -26.04 -7.15 -14.16
CA THR A 579 -25.52 -8.13 -15.16
C THR A 579 -24.52 -9.12 -14.56
N GLN A 580 -24.37 -10.29 -15.19
CA GLN A 580 -23.37 -11.27 -14.76
C GLN A 580 -21.95 -10.71 -14.93
N GLU A 581 -21.68 -10.04 -16.06
CA GLU A 581 -20.41 -9.37 -16.32
C GLU A 581 -20.09 -8.30 -15.29
N GLY A 582 -21.12 -7.60 -14.79
CA GLY A 582 -20.97 -6.60 -13.74
C GLY A 582 -20.58 -7.21 -12.39
N ILE A 583 -21.26 -8.29 -11.97
CA ILE A 583 -20.89 -9.02 -10.74
C ILE A 583 -19.47 -9.58 -10.87
N ASP A 584 -19.14 -10.22 -11.98
CA ASP A 584 -17.80 -10.78 -12.22
C ASP A 584 -16.72 -9.69 -12.22
N TRP A 585 -17.03 -8.49 -12.73
CA TRP A 585 -16.12 -7.35 -12.72
C TRP A 585 -15.83 -6.89 -11.30
N VAL A 586 -16.86 -6.72 -10.46
CA VAL A 586 -16.69 -6.32 -9.05
C VAL A 586 -15.92 -7.40 -8.30
N GLU A 587 -16.32 -8.67 -8.42
CA GLU A 587 -15.76 -9.77 -7.63
C GLU A 587 -14.30 -10.11 -7.98
N HIS A 588 -13.88 -9.95 -9.23
CA HIS A 588 -12.53 -10.32 -9.69
C HIS A 588 -11.58 -9.14 -9.96
N THR A 589 -11.98 -7.91 -9.64
CA THR A 589 -11.10 -6.74 -9.77
C THR A 589 -10.63 -6.26 -8.39
N THR A 590 -9.33 -5.96 -8.28
CA THR A 590 -8.68 -5.26 -7.16
C THR A 590 -8.24 -3.85 -7.58
N MET A 591 -7.85 -3.00 -6.63
CA MET A 591 -7.24 -1.70 -6.96
C MET A 591 -5.97 -1.86 -7.78
N VAL A 592 -5.17 -2.92 -7.54
CA VAL A 592 -3.98 -3.22 -8.34
C VAL A 592 -4.35 -3.52 -9.80
N ASP A 593 -5.45 -4.22 -10.04
CA ASP A 593 -5.94 -4.51 -11.39
C ASP A 593 -6.42 -3.25 -12.10
N VAL A 594 -7.13 -2.35 -11.40
CA VAL A 594 -7.53 -1.04 -11.93
C VAL A 594 -6.30 -0.22 -12.32
N LEU A 595 -5.30 -0.15 -11.44
CA LEU A 595 -4.04 0.55 -11.72
C LEU A 595 -3.32 -0.04 -12.93
N ARG A 596 -3.16 -1.37 -13.03
CA ARG A 596 -2.51 -2.03 -14.18
C ARG A 596 -3.26 -1.81 -15.48
N ARG A 597 -4.59 -1.86 -15.45
CA ARG A 597 -5.44 -1.69 -16.64
C ARG A 597 -5.27 -0.32 -17.30
N HIS A 598 -5.17 0.72 -16.46
CA HIS A 598 -5.08 2.10 -16.94
C HIS A 598 -3.66 2.67 -16.94
N ASN A 599 -2.70 1.97 -16.33
CA ASN A 599 -1.28 2.35 -16.26
C ASN A 599 -0.37 1.12 -16.49
N PRO A 600 -0.40 0.49 -17.68
CA PRO A 600 0.35 -0.74 -17.96
C PRO A 600 1.88 -0.61 -17.76
N GLN A 601 2.41 0.61 -17.75
CA GLN A 601 3.82 0.91 -17.44
C GLN A 601 4.19 0.52 -15.99
N LEU A 602 3.21 0.39 -15.10
CA LEU A 602 3.41 -0.04 -13.71
C LEU A 602 3.47 -1.55 -13.53
N GLN A 603 3.30 -2.36 -14.59
CA GLN A 603 3.24 -3.82 -14.51
C GLN A 603 4.38 -4.41 -13.67
N ALA A 604 5.63 -3.99 -13.93
CA ALA A 604 6.80 -4.44 -13.17
C ALA A 604 6.78 -3.93 -11.73
N SER A 605 6.43 -2.65 -11.52
CA SER A 605 6.38 -2.04 -10.18
C SER A 605 5.30 -2.61 -9.26
N LEU A 606 4.24 -3.16 -9.84
CA LEU A 606 3.13 -3.78 -9.13
C LEU A 606 3.28 -5.30 -9.03
N ALA A 607 4.39 -5.89 -9.46
CA ALA A 607 4.62 -7.33 -9.36
C ALA A 607 4.61 -7.78 -7.89
N GLY A 608 3.76 -8.77 -7.58
CA GLY A 608 3.56 -9.27 -6.21
C GLY A 608 2.95 -8.26 -5.23
N VAL A 609 2.46 -7.10 -5.68
CA VAL A 609 1.68 -6.20 -4.83
C VAL A 609 0.26 -6.74 -4.71
N GLU A 610 -0.12 -7.14 -3.50
CA GLU A 610 -1.47 -7.69 -3.21
C GLU A 610 -2.47 -6.62 -2.82
N ASN A 611 -2.02 -5.52 -2.22
CA ASN A 611 -2.86 -4.41 -1.76
C ASN A 611 -2.23 -3.07 -2.18
N ALA A 612 -2.93 -2.31 -3.01
CA ALA A 612 -2.41 -1.09 -3.62
C ALA A 612 -2.15 0.04 -2.61
N PHE A 613 -2.68 -0.04 -1.38
CA PHE A 613 -2.55 1.00 -0.34
C PHE A 613 -1.43 0.72 0.68
N LYS A 614 -0.84 -0.48 0.66
CA LYS A 614 0.38 -0.80 1.42
C LYS A 614 1.61 -0.30 0.63
N PRO A 615 2.74 0.04 1.29
CA PRO A 615 3.96 0.47 0.60
C PRO A 615 4.42 -0.51 -0.49
N TRP A 616 4.71 -0.01 -1.68
CA TRP A 616 5.17 -0.84 -2.79
C TRP A 616 6.67 -1.16 -2.65
N GLY A 617 7.02 -2.44 -2.68
CA GLY A 617 8.38 -2.94 -2.48
C GLY A 617 8.69 -4.15 -3.35
N LEU A 618 9.86 -4.78 -3.14
CA LEU A 618 10.15 -6.08 -3.72
C LEU A 618 9.32 -7.16 -3.02
N ASN A 619 8.41 -7.77 -3.75
CA ASN A 619 7.61 -8.90 -3.28
C ASN A 619 7.99 -10.16 -4.07
N ILE A 620 8.09 -11.28 -3.35
CA ILE A 620 8.35 -12.61 -3.91
C ILE A 620 7.11 -13.46 -3.56
N PRO A 621 6.06 -13.43 -4.40
CA PRO A 621 4.83 -14.17 -4.12
C PRO A 621 5.07 -15.68 -4.17
N ALA A 622 4.15 -16.47 -3.61
CA ALA A 622 4.31 -17.91 -3.47
C ALA A 622 4.48 -18.64 -4.83
N ASP A 623 3.91 -18.08 -5.89
CA ASP A 623 3.99 -18.60 -7.26
C ASP A 623 5.21 -18.07 -8.04
N TYR A 624 6.07 -17.23 -7.43
CA TYR A 624 7.22 -16.59 -8.08
C TYR A 624 8.07 -17.58 -8.89
N GLU A 625 8.32 -18.78 -8.35
CA GLU A 625 9.17 -19.75 -9.04
C GLU A 625 8.56 -20.32 -10.33
N SER A 626 7.24 -20.23 -10.49
CA SER A 626 6.52 -20.64 -11.69
C SER A 626 6.54 -19.58 -12.81
N TRP A 627 7.06 -18.38 -12.54
CA TRP A 627 7.02 -17.28 -13.50
C TRP A 627 7.97 -17.48 -14.69
N PRO A 628 7.70 -16.82 -15.83
CA PRO A 628 8.71 -16.63 -16.88
C PRO A 628 9.98 -15.98 -16.31
N GLY A 629 11.15 -16.44 -16.74
CA GLY A 629 12.45 -15.97 -16.26
C GLY A 629 12.69 -14.49 -16.52
N ALA A 630 12.17 -13.95 -17.62
CA ALA A 630 12.20 -12.51 -17.89
C ALA A 630 11.40 -11.71 -16.85
N ASN A 631 10.26 -12.23 -16.38
CA ASN A 631 9.45 -11.58 -15.35
C ASN A 631 10.15 -11.63 -13.98
N LYS A 632 10.84 -12.73 -13.67
CA LYS A 632 11.70 -12.83 -12.49
C LYS A 632 12.81 -11.78 -12.52
N GLN A 633 13.55 -11.72 -13.64
CA GLN A 633 14.62 -10.73 -13.86
C GLN A 633 14.09 -9.31 -13.66
N GLU A 634 12.97 -8.97 -14.30
CA GLU A 634 12.42 -7.62 -14.26
C GLU A 634 11.89 -7.26 -12.86
N ASN A 635 11.26 -8.20 -12.14
CA ASN A 635 10.83 -7.99 -10.75
C ASN A 635 12.01 -7.65 -9.83
N LEU A 636 13.09 -8.46 -9.87
CA LEU A 636 14.28 -8.20 -9.06
C LEU A 636 15.03 -6.94 -9.49
N TRP A 637 15.04 -6.64 -10.79
CA TRP A 637 15.69 -5.46 -11.31
C TRP A 637 14.95 -4.17 -10.92
N VAL A 638 13.65 -4.08 -11.20
CA VAL A 638 12.83 -2.90 -10.92
C VAL A 638 12.59 -2.74 -9.43
N ASN A 639 12.08 -3.78 -8.76
CA ASN A 639 11.64 -3.66 -7.37
C ASN A 639 12.75 -3.89 -6.35
N GLY A 640 13.81 -4.59 -6.72
CA GLY A 640 15.00 -4.77 -5.90
C GLY A 640 16.07 -3.74 -6.24
N ALA A 641 16.70 -3.88 -7.41
CA ALA A 641 17.94 -3.18 -7.75
C ALA A 641 17.75 -1.67 -7.96
N LEU A 642 16.86 -1.25 -8.86
CA LEU A 642 16.63 0.17 -9.15
C LEU A 642 16.01 0.91 -7.95
N ARG A 643 15.07 0.28 -7.24
CA ARG A 643 14.44 0.87 -6.02
C ARG A 643 15.38 1.07 -4.86
N THR A 644 16.49 0.36 -4.83
CA THR A 644 17.50 0.50 -3.77
C THR A 644 18.82 1.03 -4.30
N GLN A 645 18.78 1.67 -5.48
CA GLN A 645 19.95 2.24 -6.12
C GLN A 645 20.52 3.40 -5.32
N TYR A 646 21.84 3.37 -5.09
CA TYR A 646 22.55 4.51 -4.53
C TYR A 646 22.76 5.59 -5.60
N ALA A 647 22.74 6.85 -5.17
CA ALA A 647 23.25 7.92 -6.04
C ALA A 647 24.74 7.68 -6.33
N ALA A 648 25.18 8.00 -7.54
CA ALA A 648 26.54 7.69 -8.00
C ALA A 648 27.64 8.35 -7.14
N ASP A 649 27.33 9.49 -6.52
CA ASP A 649 28.18 10.25 -5.61
C ASP A 649 28.04 9.82 -4.13
N LYS A 650 27.14 8.87 -3.83
CA LYS A 650 26.83 8.38 -2.48
C LYS A 650 26.99 6.87 -2.34
N LEU A 651 28.00 6.31 -2.99
CA LEU A 651 28.31 4.89 -2.84
C LEU A 651 28.74 4.58 -1.38
N PRO A 652 28.22 3.50 -0.76
CA PRO A 652 28.67 3.09 0.56
C PRO A 652 30.15 2.69 0.52
N ALA A 653 30.90 2.98 1.57
CA ALA A 653 32.32 2.60 1.65
C ALA A 653 32.49 1.07 1.56
N LEU A 654 33.56 0.63 0.88
CA LEU A 654 33.93 -0.79 0.88
C LEU A 654 34.21 -1.23 2.33
N GLN A 655 33.82 -2.46 2.67
CA GLN A 655 33.91 -2.98 4.04
C GLN A 655 34.97 -4.09 4.13
N PRO A 656 35.74 -4.17 5.24
CA PRO A 656 36.61 -5.31 5.51
C PRO A 656 35.85 -6.64 5.55
N VAL A 657 36.58 -7.74 5.43
CA VAL A 657 35.98 -9.09 5.50
C VAL A 657 35.48 -9.37 6.92
N ASN A 658 34.20 -9.74 7.06
CA ASN A 658 33.64 -10.18 8.34
C ASN A 658 33.86 -11.68 8.55
N VAL A 659 35.05 -12.04 9.03
CA VAL A 659 35.42 -13.46 9.29
C VAL A 659 34.48 -14.12 10.31
N GLY A 660 34.04 -13.39 11.34
CA GLY A 660 33.10 -13.89 12.34
C GLY A 660 31.74 -14.25 11.73
N GLY A 661 31.25 -13.45 10.78
CA GLY A 661 30.01 -13.71 10.04
C GLY A 661 30.08 -14.92 9.10
N LEU A 662 31.27 -15.40 8.74
CA LEU A 662 31.43 -16.65 7.99
C LEU A 662 31.33 -17.89 8.90
N ILE A 663 31.51 -17.76 10.21
CA ILE A 663 31.44 -18.86 11.17
C ILE A 663 29.97 -19.04 11.58
N GLY A 664 29.18 -19.80 10.81
CA GLY A 664 27.79 -20.08 11.18
C GLY A 664 26.85 -20.51 10.04
N SER A 665 25.55 -20.26 10.24
CA SER A 665 24.45 -20.67 9.34
C SER A 665 24.56 -20.09 7.93
N ILE A 666 25.29 -18.99 7.72
CA ILE A 666 25.43 -18.30 6.43
C ILE A 666 26.09 -19.19 5.36
N LEU A 667 27.14 -19.95 5.70
CA LEU A 667 27.78 -20.87 4.74
C LEU A 667 26.84 -22.02 4.35
N TRP A 668 26.09 -22.54 5.32
CA TRP A 668 25.08 -23.55 5.06
C TRP A 668 23.93 -23.02 4.22
N ASN A 669 23.49 -21.78 4.46
CA ASN A 669 22.48 -21.12 3.64
C ASN A 669 22.94 -21.00 2.19
N LYS A 670 24.22 -20.66 1.96
CA LYS A 670 24.79 -20.54 0.61
C LYS A 670 24.72 -21.81 -0.23
N VAL A 671 24.74 -22.98 0.39
CA VAL A 671 24.73 -24.26 -0.33
C VAL A 671 23.37 -24.96 -0.30
N LYS A 672 22.52 -24.65 0.70
CA LYS A 672 21.19 -25.28 0.88
C LYS A 672 20.03 -24.46 0.34
N VAL A 673 20.08 -23.13 0.47
CA VAL A 673 18.95 -22.27 0.09
C VAL A 673 18.91 -22.13 -1.43
N ARG A 674 17.77 -22.47 -2.03
CA ARG A 674 17.47 -22.25 -3.44
C ARG A 674 16.44 -21.13 -3.53
N SER A 675 16.93 -19.91 -3.74
CA SER A 675 16.11 -18.71 -3.92
C SER A 675 16.90 -17.66 -4.69
N ASP A 676 16.20 -16.75 -5.35
CA ASP A 676 16.82 -15.59 -6.00
C ASP A 676 17.06 -14.42 -5.06
N VAL A 677 16.37 -14.39 -3.92
CA VAL A 677 16.47 -13.33 -2.91
C VAL A 677 17.03 -13.90 -1.62
N ALA A 678 17.83 -13.10 -0.93
CA ALA A 678 18.47 -13.51 0.30
C ALA A 678 17.44 -13.59 1.44
N PRO A 679 17.64 -14.47 2.42
CA PRO A 679 16.80 -14.49 3.62
C PRO A 679 16.78 -13.12 4.33
N ALA A 680 15.70 -12.81 5.03
CA ALA A 680 15.62 -11.57 5.81
C ALA A 680 16.77 -11.47 6.83
N GLY A 681 17.38 -10.29 6.96
CA GLY A 681 18.54 -10.06 7.83
C GLY A 681 19.85 -10.66 7.33
N TYR A 682 19.89 -11.18 6.09
CA TYR A 682 21.11 -11.70 5.49
C TYR A 682 22.09 -10.57 5.13
N GLU A 683 23.25 -10.57 5.78
CA GLU A 683 24.39 -9.72 5.40
C GLU A 683 25.49 -10.55 4.76
N LYS A 684 26.13 -10.00 3.72
CA LYS A 684 27.23 -10.66 3.01
C LYS A 684 28.54 -10.43 3.77
N PRO A 685 29.15 -11.45 4.40
CA PRO A 685 30.41 -11.28 5.13
C PRO A 685 31.63 -11.09 4.21
N ILE A 686 31.50 -11.50 2.94
CA ILE A 686 32.45 -11.29 1.85
C ILE A 686 31.69 -10.82 0.62
N HIS A 687 32.36 -10.07 -0.24
CA HIS A 687 31.73 -9.40 -1.37
C HIS A 687 30.55 -8.50 -0.98
N PRO A 688 30.66 -7.66 0.09
CA PRO A 688 29.52 -6.92 0.62
C PRO A 688 29.01 -5.87 -0.37
N HIS A 689 29.90 -5.12 -1.00
CA HIS A 689 29.54 -4.03 -1.91
C HIS A 689 30.00 -4.30 -3.35
N GLY A 690 29.09 -4.07 -4.31
CA GLY A 690 29.37 -4.29 -5.72
C GLY A 690 28.43 -3.52 -6.64
N VAL A 691 28.44 -3.90 -7.91
CA VAL A 691 27.52 -3.41 -8.93
C VAL A 691 26.82 -4.58 -9.62
N MET A 692 25.62 -4.33 -10.13
CA MET A 692 24.81 -5.33 -10.81
C MET A 692 24.21 -4.78 -12.10
N ALA A 693 24.07 -5.63 -13.12
CA ALA A 693 23.42 -5.31 -14.39
C ALA A 693 22.57 -6.49 -14.86
N LYS A 694 21.55 -6.21 -15.68
CA LYS A 694 20.92 -7.22 -16.54
C LYS A 694 21.93 -7.66 -17.60
N VAL A 695 21.96 -8.96 -17.88
CA VAL A 695 22.91 -9.58 -18.81
C VAL A 695 22.21 -10.68 -19.61
N LYS A 696 22.70 -10.90 -20.83
CA LYS A 696 22.43 -12.12 -21.61
C LYS A 696 23.72 -12.87 -21.90
N PHE A 697 23.63 -14.19 -21.97
CA PHE A 697 24.68 -15.06 -22.45
C PHE A 697 24.40 -15.47 -23.89
N VAL A 698 25.22 -14.97 -24.80
CA VAL A 698 25.13 -15.26 -26.23
C VAL A 698 26.06 -16.44 -26.54
N ALA A 699 25.47 -17.62 -26.70
CA ALA A 699 26.23 -18.84 -26.98
C ALA A 699 26.80 -18.84 -28.42
N VAL A 700 27.98 -19.42 -28.59
CA VAL A 700 28.47 -19.72 -29.95
C VAL A 700 27.73 -20.95 -30.51
N PRO A 701 27.50 -21.00 -31.83
CA PRO A 701 26.91 -22.18 -32.46
C PRO A 701 27.71 -23.45 -32.16
N ASN A 702 27.02 -24.58 -31.98
CA ASN A 702 27.62 -25.90 -31.76
C ASN A 702 28.56 -26.00 -30.54
N ASN A 703 28.39 -25.16 -29.51
CA ASN A 703 29.14 -25.35 -28.27
C ASN A 703 28.78 -26.71 -27.62
N PRO A 704 29.75 -27.42 -26.99
CA PRO A 704 29.59 -28.83 -26.63
C PRO A 704 28.80 -29.09 -25.33
N TYR A 705 28.40 -28.03 -24.61
CA TYR A 705 27.72 -28.11 -23.32
C TYR A 705 26.22 -27.95 -23.48
N SER A 706 25.42 -28.26 -22.46
CA SER A 706 23.96 -28.25 -22.59
C SER A 706 23.28 -27.21 -21.69
N GLY A 707 21.95 -27.16 -21.73
CA GLY A 707 21.16 -26.32 -20.84
C GLY A 707 21.37 -24.83 -21.10
N LEU A 708 21.60 -24.06 -20.05
CA LEU A 708 21.80 -22.61 -20.09
C LEU A 708 23.10 -22.20 -20.80
N PHE A 709 24.02 -23.14 -21.05
CA PHE A 709 25.18 -22.93 -21.91
C PHE A 709 24.84 -22.86 -23.41
N GLN A 710 23.59 -23.15 -23.81
CA GLN A 710 23.14 -22.97 -25.19
C GLN A 710 22.55 -21.57 -25.45
N GLY A 711 22.44 -20.73 -24.42
CA GLY A 711 21.94 -19.36 -24.53
C GLY A 711 21.02 -19.01 -23.36
N SER A 712 21.06 -17.75 -22.94
CA SER A 712 20.21 -17.23 -21.87
C SER A 712 20.02 -15.73 -22.04
N ASP A 713 18.81 -15.28 -22.38
CA ASP A 713 18.49 -13.87 -22.61
C ASP A 713 18.18 -13.10 -21.33
N SER A 714 17.67 -13.80 -20.31
CA SER A 714 17.34 -13.24 -18.99
C SER A 714 18.34 -13.67 -17.91
N GLY A 715 19.20 -12.75 -17.46
CA GLY A 715 20.12 -12.96 -16.34
C GLY A 715 20.53 -11.69 -15.59
N LEU A 716 21.11 -11.87 -14.40
CA LEU A 716 21.78 -10.81 -13.64
C LEU A 716 23.27 -11.11 -13.52
N LEU A 717 24.10 -10.11 -13.77
CA LEU A 717 25.53 -10.13 -13.56
C LEU A 717 25.89 -9.20 -12.40
N ARG A 718 26.55 -9.74 -11.37
CA ARG A 718 27.07 -8.97 -10.24
C ARG A 718 28.59 -9.02 -10.23
N LEU A 719 29.21 -7.85 -10.12
CA LEU A 719 30.66 -7.69 -9.99
C LEU A 719 30.99 -7.03 -8.65
N SER A 720 31.94 -7.59 -7.91
CA SER A 720 32.28 -7.14 -6.55
C SER A 720 33.69 -7.56 -6.16
N VAL A 721 34.28 -6.93 -5.15
CA VAL A 721 35.55 -7.34 -4.54
C VAL A 721 35.32 -8.08 -3.24
N THR A 722 36.19 -9.02 -2.85
CA THR A 722 35.98 -9.88 -1.66
C THR A 722 35.83 -9.09 -0.35
N GLY A 723 36.53 -7.98 -0.21
CA GLY A 723 36.44 -7.05 0.91
C GLY A 723 37.17 -5.76 0.55
N ASP A 724 37.35 -4.86 1.52
CA ASP A 724 38.13 -3.64 1.34
C ASP A 724 39.54 -3.98 0.81
N PRO A 725 39.93 -3.48 -0.38
CA PRO A 725 41.26 -3.68 -0.94
C PRO A 725 42.40 -3.21 -0.02
N ALA A 726 42.14 -2.26 0.89
CA ALA A 726 43.13 -1.80 1.87
C ALA A 726 43.44 -2.85 2.96
N ASP A 727 42.54 -3.81 3.21
CA ASP A 727 42.71 -4.86 4.22
C ASP A 727 43.42 -6.10 3.64
N ARG A 728 42.95 -6.61 2.48
CA ARG A 728 43.37 -7.92 1.93
C ARG A 728 43.75 -7.91 0.46
N GLY A 729 43.98 -6.74 -0.13
CA GLY A 729 44.30 -6.59 -1.55
C GLY A 729 43.07 -6.69 -2.46
N PHE A 730 43.26 -6.36 -3.73
CA PHE A 730 42.17 -6.27 -4.70
C PHE A 730 41.80 -7.65 -5.24
N ALA A 731 40.69 -8.24 -4.76
CA ALA A 731 40.23 -9.58 -5.16
C ALA A 731 38.88 -9.52 -5.92
N PRO A 732 38.88 -9.43 -7.26
CA PRO A 732 37.66 -9.31 -8.05
C PRO A 732 36.91 -10.64 -8.17
N GLY A 733 35.59 -10.56 -8.04
CA GLY A 733 34.67 -11.69 -8.16
C GLY A 733 33.41 -11.34 -8.95
N LEU A 734 32.88 -12.36 -9.61
CA LEU A 734 31.71 -12.30 -10.47
C LEU A 734 30.67 -13.31 -9.99
N ALA A 735 29.40 -12.96 -10.07
CA ALA A 735 28.30 -13.91 -9.98
C ALA A 735 27.32 -13.69 -11.14
N TRP A 736 27.00 -14.75 -11.86
CA TRP A 736 26.01 -14.76 -12.94
C TRP A 736 24.83 -15.62 -12.52
N LYS A 737 23.64 -15.03 -12.53
CA LYS A 737 22.36 -15.72 -12.38
C LYS A 737 21.63 -15.73 -13.72
N ALA A 738 21.17 -16.90 -14.14
CA ALA A 738 20.35 -17.11 -15.32
C ALA A 738 18.95 -17.54 -14.87
N PHE A 739 17.94 -16.76 -15.25
CA PHE A 739 16.55 -17.06 -14.90
C PHE A 739 15.98 -18.11 -15.84
N VAL A 740 15.14 -18.98 -15.27
CA VAL A 740 14.53 -20.13 -15.93
C VAL A 740 13.02 -20.00 -15.85
N ASP A 741 12.33 -20.23 -16.96
CA ASP A 741 10.88 -20.23 -17.04
C ASP A 741 10.29 -21.37 -16.20
N GLY A 742 9.34 -21.05 -15.33
CA GLY A 742 8.58 -22.05 -14.59
C GLY A 742 9.36 -22.87 -13.56
N LYS A 743 10.64 -22.53 -13.32
CA LYS A 743 11.55 -23.27 -12.44
C LYS A 743 12.50 -22.34 -11.69
N PRO A 744 13.07 -22.78 -10.55
CA PRO A 744 14.12 -22.02 -9.88
C PRO A 744 15.26 -21.62 -10.82
N SER A 745 15.76 -20.40 -10.63
CA SER A 745 16.88 -19.87 -11.42
C SER A 745 18.19 -20.57 -11.05
N GLU A 746 19.11 -20.61 -12.01
CA GLU A 746 20.43 -21.20 -11.83
C GLU A 746 21.52 -20.13 -11.84
N ASN A 747 22.67 -20.43 -11.24
CA ASN A 747 23.74 -19.45 -11.16
C ASN A 747 25.13 -20.07 -11.03
N VAL A 748 26.15 -19.24 -11.26
CA VAL A 748 27.55 -19.55 -10.96
C VAL A 748 28.24 -18.32 -10.35
N SER A 749 29.15 -18.56 -9.42
CA SER A 749 30.10 -17.54 -8.94
C SER A 749 31.51 -17.87 -9.41
N ALA A 750 32.33 -16.86 -9.63
CA ALA A 750 33.69 -16.97 -10.13
C ALA A 750 34.60 -15.93 -9.46
N LEU A 751 35.88 -16.27 -9.33
CA LEU A 751 36.91 -15.44 -8.71
C LEU A 751 38.21 -15.55 -9.52
N TYR A 752 39.12 -14.58 -9.39
CA TYR A 752 40.47 -14.70 -9.93
C TYR A 752 41.30 -15.69 -9.10
N THR A 753 41.65 -15.29 -7.88
CA THR A 753 42.37 -16.09 -6.88
C THR A 753 41.88 -15.72 -5.49
N LEU A 754 42.17 -16.55 -4.48
CA LEU A 754 41.85 -16.22 -3.08
C LEU A 754 42.69 -15.06 -2.53
N SER A 755 43.88 -14.83 -3.09
CA SER A 755 44.79 -13.73 -2.75
C SER A 755 44.53 -12.44 -3.55
N GLY A 756 43.68 -12.49 -4.58
CA GLY A 756 43.43 -11.37 -5.48
C GLY A 756 44.59 -11.06 -6.43
N GLN A 757 44.65 -9.83 -6.91
CA GLN A 757 45.61 -9.33 -7.91
C GLN A 757 46.50 -8.21 -7.37
N GLY A 758 46.77 -8.24 -6.06
CA GLY A 758 47.66 -7.29 -5.39
C GLY A 758 47.21 -5.84 -5.54
N ALA A 759 48.15 -4.97 -5.93
CA ALA A 759 47.93 -3.54 -6.10
C ALA A 759 47.33 -3.14 -7.47
N ASN A 760 46.92 -4.10 -8.30
CA ASN A 760 46.25 -3.79 -9.56
C ASN A 760 44.73 -3.65 -9.31
N HIS A 761 44.21 -2.42 -9.39
CA HIS A 761 42.79 -2.13 -9.15
C HIS A 761 41.93 -2.18 -10.43
N ASN A 762 42.49 -2.56 -11.58
CA ASN A 762 41.70 -2.78 -12.78
C ASN A 762 40.90 -4.09 -12.64
N PHE A 763 39.57 -3.96 -12.46
CA PHE A 763 38.67 -5.10 -12.27
C PHE A 763 38.76 -6.16 -13.39
N PHE A 764 39.09 -5.73 -14.61
CA PHE A 764 39.18 -6.58 -15.79
C PHE A 764 40.60 -7.07 -16.09
N ALA A 765 41.58 -6.86 -15.21
CA ALA A 765 42.96 -7.26 -15.47
C ALA A 765 43.13 -8.77 -15.74
N ASN A 766 42.37 -9.61 -15.03
CA ASN A 766 42.52 -11.06 -15.08
C ASN A 766 41.20 -11.77 -15.41
N GLU A 767 41.30 -13.00 -15.93
CA GLU A 767 40.13 -13.86 -16.10
C GLU A 767 39.64 -14.45 -14.78
N LEU A 768 38.33 -14.63 -14.66
CA LEU A 768 37.67 -15.19 -13.47
C LEU A 768 37.19 -16.60 -13.76
N SER A 769 37.23 -17.48 -12.78
CA SER A 769 36.80 -18.88 -12.93
C SER A 769 36.01 -19.33 -11.70
N GLN A 770 35.05 -20.24 -11.91
CA GLN A 770 34.34 -20.87 -10.78
C GLN A 770 35.29 -21.70 -9.91
N TYR A 771 36.32 -22.26 -10.53
CA TYR A 771 37.35 -23.04 -9.86
C TYR A 771 38.53 -22.13 -9.55
N VAL A 772 38.93 -22.10 -8.29
CA VAL A 772 40.06 -21.30 -7.80
C VAL A 772 41.22 -22.24 -7.45
N VAL A 773 42.42 -21.92 -7.93
CA VAL A 773 43.61 -22.72 -7.65
C VAL A 773 44.08 -22.47 -6.21
N PRO A 774 44.32 -23.51 -5.39
CA PRO A 774 44.91 -23.34 -4.06
C PRO A 774 46.34 -22.81 -4.12
N GLU A 775 46.67 -21.78 -3.33
CA GLU A 775 47.99 -21.13 -3.24
C GLU A 775 48.72 -21.45 -1.92
N ALA A 776 50.04 -21.63 -1.91
CA ALA A 776 50.74 -22.22 -0.77
C ALA A 776 50.82 -21.35 0.52
N ASN A 777 50.77 -20.02 0.42
CA ASN A 777 51.09 -19.14 1.56
C ASN A 777 49.88 -18.53 2.30
N ASP A 778 48.69 -18.49 1.69
CA ASP A 778 47.51 -17.80 2.27
C ASP A 778 46.27 -18.71 2.44
N THR A 779 46.39 -20.00 2.10
CA THR A 779 45.25 -20.92 1.96
C THR A 779 44.74 -21.58 3.24
N LEU A 780 45.50 -21.57 4.34
CA LEU A 780 45.11 -22.35 5.52
C LEU A 780 43.87 -21.76 6.23
N GLY A 781 43.66 -20.44 6.27
CA GLY A 781 42.54 -19.85 7.02
C GLY A 781 41.16 -20.00 6.38
N THR A 782 41.01 -19.61 5.11
CA THR A 782 39.70 -19.52 4.42
C THR A 782 39.26 -20.86 3.82
N THR A 783 40.20 -21.66 3.31
CA THR A 783 39.90 -23.00 2.76
C THR A 783 39.42 -23.95 3.85
N ILE A 784 40.00 -23.87 5.06
CA ILE A 784 39.52 -24.63 6.23
C ILE A 784 38.07 -24.23 6.55
N LEU A 785 37.75 -22.94 6.52
CA LEU A 785 36.40 -22.47 6.81
C LEU A 785 35.36 -22.99 5.81
N PHE A 786 35.66 -22.97 4.51
CA PHE A 786 34.76 -23.51 3.48
C PHE A 786 34.72 -25.04 3.45
N SER A 787 35.75 -25.72 3.98
CA SER A 787 35.74 -27.18 4.13
C SER A 787 34.62 -27.69 5.06
N ALA A 788 34.07 -26.81 5.91
CA ALA A 788 32.91 -27.13 6.75
C ALA A 788 31.64 -27.46 5.96
N VAL A 789 31.54 -27.02 4.71
CA VAL A 789 30.35 -27.24 3.86
C VAL A 789 30.63 -28.03 2.59
N SER A 790 31.89 -28.19 2.15
CA SER A 790 32.24 -28.99 0.96
C SER A 790 33.62 -29.65 1.07
N LEU A 791 33.76 -30.85 0.51
CA LEU A 791 35.03 -31.58 0.38
C LEU A 791 35.97 -30.96 -0.68
N LYS A 792 35.42 -30.15 -1.60
CA LYS A 792 36.20 -29.41 -2.61
C LYS A 792 35.92 -27.91 -2.51
N PRO A 793 36.41 -27.23 -1.46
CA PRO A 793 36.04 -25.85 -1.13
C PRO A 793 36.42 -24.79 -2.17
N THR A 794 37.29 -25.13 -3.14
CA THR A 794 37.69 -24.22 -4.23
C THR A 794 37.02 -24.53 -5.57
N LEU A 795 36.03 -25.43 -5.60
CA LEU A 795 35.31 -25.87 -6.81
C LEU A 795 33.80 -25.69 -6.61
N LEU A 796 33.18 -24.93 -7.52
CA LEU A 796 31.73 -24.86 -7.66
C LEU A 796 31.28 -25.67 -8.87
N LEU A 797 30.26 -26.49 -8.73
CA LEU A 797 29.76 -27.24 -9.89
C LEU A 797 28.92 -26.36 -10.80
N LEU A 798 28.72 -26.88 -12.01
CA LEU A 798 27.96 -26.25 -13.09
C LEU A 798 26.88 -27.20 -13.63
N ASN A 799 26.57 -28.25 -12.88
CA ASN A 799 25.63 -29.29 -13.29
C ASN A 799 24.23 -28.71 -13.44
N ASP A 800 23.79 -27.90 -12.47
CA ASP A 800 22.44 -27.31 -12.48
C ASP A 800 22.23 -26.45 -13.75
N LEU A 801 23.24 -25.68 -14.16
CA LEU A 801 23.21 -24.89 -15.40
C LEU A 801 23.10 -25.76 -16.68
N ALA A 802 23.61 -26.99 -16.66
CA ALA A 802 23.60 -27.89 -17.81
C ALA A 802 22.32 -28.72 -17.92
N GLU A 803 21.55 -28.83 -16.84
CA GLU A 803 20.38 -29.70 -16.72
C GLU A 803 19.09 -29.08 -17.24
N VAL A 804 19.05 -27.76 -17.42
CA VAL A 804 17.82 -27.04 -17.78
C VAL A 804 18.08 -26.01 -18.87
N THR A 805 17.15 -25.85 -19.81
CA THR A 805 17.16 -24.74 -20.77
C THR A 805 16.48 -23.51 -20.17
N GLN A 806 16.67 -22.32 -20.75
CA GLN A 806 15.97 -21.13 -20.26
C GLN A 806 14.44 -21.26 -20.29
N ALA A 807 13.89 -21.99 -21.27
CA ALA A 807 12.47 -22.29 -21.38
C ALA A 807 11.95 -23.33 -20.35
N GLY A 808 12.77 -23.69 -19.35
CA GLY A 808 12.39 -24.63 -18.29
C GLY A 808 12.46 -26.11 -18.66
N ALA A 809 12.84 -26.45 -19.90
CA ALA A 809 12.91 -27.84 -20.33
C ALA A 809 14.11 -28.55 -19.70
N ALA A 810 13.90 -29.76 -19.19
CA ALA A 810 14.99 -30.61 -18.71
C ALA A 810 15.81 -31.16 -19.89
N VAL A 811 17.13 -31.22 -19.72
CA VAL A 811 18.04 -31.78 -20.70
C VAL A 811 18.22 -33.28 -20.43
N ALA A 812 17.91 -34.13 -21.41
CA ALA A 812 17.96 -35.58 -21.25
C ALA A 812 19.37 -36.15 -20.98
N LYS A 813 20.41 -35.51 -21.52
CA LYS A 813 21.82 -35.89 -21.32
C LYS A 813 22.64 -34.64 -20.99
N PRO A 814 22.59 -34.15 -19.75
CA PRO A 814 23.30 -32.94 -19.34
C PRO A 814 24.81 -33.07 -19.57
N LYS A 815 25.42 -32.04 -20.13
CA LYS A 815 26.86 -31.90 -20.37
C LYS A 815 27.33 -30.61 -19.73
N ALA A 816 27.80 -30.72 -18.50
CA ALA A 816 28.41 -29.60 -17.77
C ALA A 816 29.92 -29.52 -18.05
N PRO A 817 30.50 -28.33 -18.22
CA PRO A 817 31.94 -28.16 -18.23
C PRO A 817 32.54 -28.43 -16.85
N THR A 818 33.78 -28.93 -16.82
CA THR A 818 34.53 -29.09 -15.57
C THR A 818 35.02 -27.74 -15.04
N GLN A 819 35.26 -26.77 -15.92
CA GLN A 819 35.68 -25.42 -15.57
C GLN A 819 35.25 -24.42 -16.65
N ILE A 820 34.82 -23.23 -16.22
CA ILE A 820 34.54 -22.07 -17.09
C ILE A 820 35.47 -20.91 -16.74
N TYR A 821 35.82 -20.13 -17.75
CA TYR A 821 36.67 -18.95 -17.67
C TYR A 821 35.92 -17.77 -18.26
N PHE A 822 35.67 -16.75 -17.44
CA PHE A 822 35.18 -15.45 -17.86
C PHE A 822 36.38 -14.59 -18.21
N VAL A 823 36.67 -14.46 -19.51
CA VAL A 823 37.83 -13.75 -20.04
C VAL A 823 37.44 -12.32 -20.38
N PRO A 824 37.93 -11.30 -19.66
CA PRO A 824 37.59 -9.92 -19.94
C PRO A 824 37.90 -9.55 -21.39
N ARG A 825 36.99 -8.83 -22.01
CA ARG A 825 37.18 -8.27 -23.35
C ARG A 825 38.38 -7.33 -23.37
N THR A 826 39.20 -7.44 -24.42
CA THR A 826 40.45 -6.67 -24.56
C THR A 826 40.21 -5.16 -24.48
N GLU A 827 39.07 -4.73 -25.00
CA GLU A 827 38.61 -3.35 -24.97
C GLU A 827 38.41 -2.84 -23.53
N LEU A 828 37.97 -3.70 -22.60
CA LEU A 828 37.80 -3.36 -21.18
C LEU A 828 39.11 -3.49 -20.39
N ARG A 829 39.96 -4.47 -20.72
CA ARG A 829 41.27 -4.65 -20.09
C ARG A 829 42.13 -3.39 -20.15
N ASN A 830 42.08 -2.68 -21.27
CA ASN A 830 42.92 -1.51 -21.52
C ASN A 830 42.23 -0.18 -21.18
N ARG A 831 40.95 -0.21 -20.77
CA ARG A 831 40.15 1.00 -20.53
C ARG A 831 40.38 1.61 -19.15
N PHE A 832 40.67 0.79 -18.16
CA PHE A 832 40.59 1.17 -16.74
C PHE A 832 41.95 1.19 -16.04
N ALA A 833 42.07 2.06 -15.04
CA ALA A 833 43.33 2.30 -14.35
C ALA A 833 43.69 1.11 -13.44
N SER A 834 44.99 0.82 -13.34
CA SER A 834 45.51 -0.16 -12.37
C SER A 834 45.81 0.46 -11.01
N THR A 835 45.88 1.79 -10.90
CA THR A 835 46.15 2.53 -9.66
C THR A 835 44.97 2.46 -8.69
N ALA A 836 45.21 2.59 -7.39
CA ALA A 836 44.18 2.53 -6.37
C ALA A 836 43.04 3.54 -6.60
N HIS A 837 41.81 3.03 -6.71
CA HIS A 837 40.56 3.77 -6.79
C HIS A 837 39.40 2.81 -6.45
N ASP A 838 38.18 3.35 -6.35
CA ASP A 838 36.97 2.54 -6.20
C ASP A 838 36.53 2.00 -7.56
N PHE A 839 36.75 0.71 -7.80
CA PHE A 839 36.42 0.04 -9.06
C PHE A 839 34.96 0.23 -9.51
N ARG A 840 34.04 0.53 -8.58
CA ARG A 840 32.63 0.73 -8.94
C ARG A 840 32.45 1.96 -9.82
N THR A 841 33.28 3.00 -9.67
CA THR A 841 33.21 4.19 -10.55
C THR A 841 33.45 3.82 -12.01
N ASP A 842 34.37 2.89 -12.26
CA ASP A 842 34.67 2.39 -13.60
C ASP A 842 33.53 1.56 -14.16
N LEU A 843 33.01 0.61 -13.36
CA LEU A 843 31.95 -0.30 -13.81
C LEU A 843 30.63 0.42 -14.09
N LEU A 844 30.30 1.47 -13.32
CA LEU A 844 29.12 2.30 -13.55
C LEU A 844 29.15 3.06 -14.90
N THR A 845 30.30 3.13 -15.57
CA THR A 845 30.41 3.73 -16.93
C THR A 845 30.04 2.76 -18.06
N LEU A 846 29.71 1.50 -17.75
CA LEU A 846 29.36 0.49 -18.75
C LEU A 846 27.84 0.43 -18.93
N ASN A 847 27.41 0.52 -20.20
CA ASN A 847 26.01 0.61 -20.60
C ASN A 847 25.51 -0.68 -21.28
N ALA A 848 24.20 -0.76 -21.50
CA ALA A 848 23.60 -1.83 -22.32
C ALA A 848 24.30 -1.96 -23.68
N GLY A 849 24.44 -3.19 -24.18
CA GLY A 849 25.19 -3.55 -25.38
C GLY A 849 26.69 -3.76 -25.17
N THR A 850 27.23 -3.44 -23.98
CA THR A 850 28.64 -3.72 -23.68
C THR A 850 28.86 -5.23 -23.56
N LYS A 851 29.77 -5.78 -24.36
CA LYS A 851 30.28 -7.14 -24.21
C LYS A 851 31.37 -7.13 -23.15
N VAL A 852 31.18 -7.87 -22.06
CA VAL A 852 32.05 -7.78 -20.87
C VAL A 852 33.07 -8.90 -20.84
N TYR A 853 32.62 -10.13 -21.11
CA TYR A 853 33.46 -11.33 -21.07
C TYR A 853 33.24 -12.19 -22.30
N ASP A 854 34.32 -12.70 -22.88
CA ASP A 854 34.26 -13.94 -23.65
C ASP A 854 34.28 -15.11 -22.66
N VAL A 855 33.41 -16.11 -22.84
CA VAL A 855 33.34 -17.26 -21.94
C VAL A 855 33.96 -18.48 -22.61
N TYR A 856 34.96 -19.06 -21.96
CA TYR A 856 35.61 -20.29 -22.39
C TYR A 856 35.31 -21.42 -21.41
N ALA A 857 35.28 -22.65 -21.88
CA ALA A 857 35.01 -23.81 -21.03
C ALA A 857 35.78 -25.04 -21.48
N THR A 858 36.08 -25.93 -20.52
CA THR A 858 36.75 -27.21 -20.77
C THR A 858 36.03 -28.36 -20.08
N SER A 859 36.20 -29.56 -20.62
CA SER A 859 35.80 -30.84 -20.01
C SER A 859 36.99 -31.58 -19.40
N MET A 860 38.20 -31.01 -19.46
CA MET A 860 39.40 -31.63 -18.92
C MET A 860 39.31 -31.72 -17.39
N GLU A 861 39.65 -32.88 -16.85
CA GLU A 861 39.59 -33.14 -15.41
C GLU A 861 40.50 -32.18 -14.62
N ILE A 862 40.00 -31.68 -13.48
CA ILE A 862 40.79 -30.88 -12.53
C ILE A 862 41.73 -31.79 -11.74
N LYS A 863 43.00 -31.79 -12.15
CA LYS A 863 44.11 -32.41 -11.43
C LYS A 863 44.83 -31.39 -10.55
N SER A 864 45.17 -31.81 -9.33
CA SER A 864 45.97 -31.05 -8.37
C SER A 864 47.29 -31.79 -8.06
N SER A 865 48.31 -31.04 -7.65
CA SER A 865 49.57 -31.58 -7.16
C SER A 865 50.06 -30.74 -5.99
N ILE A 866 50.69 -31.38 -5.00
CA ILE A 866 51.40 -30.67 -3.93
C ILE A 866 52.66 -29.94 -4.45
N ILE A 867 53.13 -30.29 -5.65
CA ILE A 867 54.26 -29.64 -6.31
C ILE A 867 53.73 -28.45 -7.14
N PRO A 868 54.08 -27.19 -6.80
CA PRO A 868 53.49 -26.01 -7.44
C PRO A 868 53.72 -25.94 -8.95
N SER A 869 54.89 -26.37 -9.45
CA SER A 869 55.20 -26.38 -10.89
C SER A 869 54.31 -27.35 -11.67
N ILE A 870 54.02 -28.53 -11.10
CA ILE A 870 53.13 -29.52 -11.71
C ILE A 870 51.68 -29.01 -11.69
N SER A 871 51.25 -28.43 -10.57
CA SER A 871 49.92 -27.82 -10.46
C SER A 871 49.70 -26.71 -11.51
N ARG A 872 50.71 -25.84 -11.71
CA ARG A 872 50.70 -24.82 -12.78
C ARG A 872 50.63 -25.44 -14.18
N ASN A 873 51.39 -26.51 -14.44
CA ASN A 873 51.34 -27.21 -15.72
C ASN A 873 49.95 -27.81 -16.00
N TYR A 874 49.31 -28.45 -14.99
CA TYR A 874 47.95 -28.94 -15.14
C TYR A 874 46.94 -27.81 -15.39
N ALA A 875 47.08 -26.69 -14.69
CA ALA A 875 46.24 -25.51 -14.93
C ALA A 875 46.42 -24.96 -16.35
N ALA A 876 47.65 -24.85 -16.85
CA ALA A 876 47.95 -24.41 -18.21
C ALA A 876 47.38 -25.36 -19.28
N GLN A 877 47.53 -26.67 -19.10
CA GLN A 877 46.95 -27.67 -20.00
C GLN A 877 45.42 -27.56 -20.04
N ARG A 878 44.77 -27.43 -18.87
CA ARG A 878 43.31 -27.22 -18.80
C ARG A 878 42.89 -25.94 -19.50
N ARG A 879 43.57 -24.82 -19.25
CA ARG A 879 43.26 -23.55 -19.89
C ARG A 879 43.43 -23.60 -21.41
N ASN A 880 44.47 -24.28 -21.89
CA ASN A 880 44.73 -24.48 -23.33
C ASN A 880 43.69 -25.38 -24.00
N SER A 881 43.09 -26.31 -23.26
CA SER A 881 42.00 -27.16 -23.76
C SER A 881 40.63 -26.45 -23.81
N ALA A 882 40.52 -25.26 -23.21
CA ALA A 882 39.24 -24.57 -23.12
C ALA A 882 38.85 -23.95 -24.47
N VAL A 883 37.60 -24.18 -24.88
CA VAL A 883 37.01 -23.64 -26.12
C VAL A 883 36.08 -22.48 -25.79
N LYS A 884 35.97 -21.49 -26.68
CA LYS A 884 34.99 -20.41 -26.52
C LYS A 884 33.59 -21.00 -26.64
N ILE A 885 32.72 -20.71 -25.67
CA ILE A 885 31.33 -21.20 -25.64
C ILE A 885 30.31 -20.07 -25.79
N GLY A 886 30.71 -18.82 -25.58
CA GLY A 886 29.81 -17.67 -25.74
C GLY A 886 30.44 -16.37 -25.27
N GLU A 887 29.59 -15.37 -25.09
CA GLU A 887 29.93 -14.05 -24.58
C GLU A 887 28.84 -13.50 -23.64
N MET A 888 29.23 -12.69 -22.67
CA MET A 888 28.33 -12.00 -21.75
C MET A 888 28.11 -10.57 -22.24
N GLU A 889 26.88 -10.24 -22.61
CA GLU A 889 26.49 -8.91 -23.11
C GLU A 889 25.50 -8.26 -22.15
N LEU A 890 25.79 -7.04 -21.72
CA LEU A 890 24.89 -6.27 -20.85
C LEU A 890 23.60 -5.90 -21.59
N THR A 891 22.48 -6.01 -20.90
CA THR A 891 21.16 -5.54 -21.37
C THR A 891 20.64 -4.35 -20.56
N SER A 892 21.42 -3.90 -19.57
CA SER A 892 21.25 -2.63 -18.85
C SER A 892 22.63 -2.01 -18.56
N ALA A 893 22.66 -0.76 -18.09
CA ALA A 893 23.85 -0.25 -17.40
C ALA A 893 24.06 -0.99 -16.06
N PHE A 894 25.29 -0.95 -15.55
CA PHE A 894 25.56 -1.34 -14.16
C PHE A 894 25.01 -0.29 -13.19
N ILE A 895 24.48 -0.76 -12.06
CA ILE A 895 24.08 0.08 -10.93
C ILE A 895 24.63 -0.48 -9.62
N ALA A 896 24.86 0.40 -8.65
CA ALA A 896 25.12 0.03 -7.26
C ALA A 896 23.83 0.17 -6.46
N SER A 897 23.47 -0.83 -5.65
CA SER A 897 22.20 -0.82 -4.90
C SER A 897 22.28 -1.67 -3.64
N THR A 898 21.45 -1.36 -2.64
CA THR A 898 21.34 -2.19 -1.42
C THR A 898 20.89 -3.61 -1.76
N PHE A 899 19.98 -3.79 -2.71
CA PHE A 899 19.59 -5.12 -3.17
C PHE A 899 20.75 -5.86 -3.85
N GLY A 900 21.58 -5.18 -4.64
CA GLY A 900 22.81 -5.76 -5.18
C GLY A 900 23.79 -6.19 -4.08
N ASP A 901 23.86 -5.44 -2.99
CA ASP A 901 24.81 -5.65 -1.89
C ASP A 901 24.40 -6.78 -0.94
N SER A 902 23.13 -6.91 -0.59
CA SER A 902 22.67 -7.91 0.38
C SER A 902 21.44 -8.70 -0.08
N GLY A 903 20.60 -8.13 -0.94
CA GLY A 903 19.30 -8.70 -1.33
C GLY A 903 19.34 -9.82 -2.37
N VAL A 904 20.19 -9.74 -3.40
CA VAL A 904 20.28 -10.80 -4.43
C VAL A 904 21.04 -12.02 -3.92
N PHE A 905 20.50 -13.21 -4.15
CA PHE A 905 21.07 -14.46 -3.67
C PHE A 905 21.62 -15.35 -4.79
N PHE A 906 22.81 -15.89 -4.53
CA PHE A 906 23.49 -16.83 -5.43
C PHE A 906 23.86 -18.05 -4.60
N LYS A 907 23.35 -19.23 -5.00
CA LYS A 907 23.62 -20.53 -4.37
C LYS A 907 24.97 -21.07 -4.86
N HIS A 908 25.76 -21.69 -4.01
CA HIS A 908 26.94 -22.43 -4.41
C HIS A 908 26.58 -23.90 -4.58
N GLN A 909 26.69 -24.43 -5.80
CA GLN A 909 26.56 -25.87 -6.03
C GLN A 909 27.85 -26.56 -5.63
N ARG A 910 27.77 -27.50 -4.69
CA ARG A 910 28.94 -28.17 -4.13
C ARG A 910 29.27 -29.45 -4.88
N ASN A 911 30.50 -29.93 -4.72
CA ASN A 911 30.89 -31.23 -5.26
C ASN A 911 30.03 -32.39 -4.72
N GLU A 912 29.45 -32.25 -3.53
CA GLU A 912 28.57 -33.22 -2.87
C GLU A 912 27.16 -33.27 -3.49
N ASP A 913 26.79 -32.25 -4.28
CA ASP A 913 25.48 -32.14 -4.92
C ASP A 913 25.48 -32.74 -6.34
N LYS A 914 26.51 -33.53 -6.70
CA LYS A 914 26.69 -34.18 -8.01
C LYS A 914 25.67 -35.24 -8.36
#